data_AF-A0A849RVY7-F1
#
_entry.id   AF-A0A849RVY7-F1
#
_cell.length_a   1.000
_cell.length_b   1.000
_cell.length_c   1.000
_cell.angle_alpha   90.00
_cell.angle_beta   90.00
_cell.angle_gamma   90.00
#
_symmetry.space_group_name_H-M   'P 1'
#
loop_
_entity.id
_entity.type
_entity.pdbx_description
1 polymer ?
#
loop_
_entity_poly.entity_id
_entity_poly.type
_entity_poly.pdbx_seq_one_letter_code
_entity_poly.pdbx_strand_id
1 'polypeptide(L)'
;MSFLEQNLTIMETRDPELAALMRSDLDCSHIEVLPSQQPDAMTARVTLPSGEQVLLHNLEDPIGSALRSAEKYDLKSENASIMLGFGLGYLAREFAKKLEEKHPIIICEADPAILKTALMYVDLHEVLESEYIKILVGKQIPLHDWIHRLATKFMTAKVDVISYAPSLRLDPKAYGELEAVAKKESMAIILNRNTTLKAGARMMENVLLNFPDVLRSSGVKRLGNLFQGRPAVLVAAGPSLEKNIHLLRELKGRAVIIAVDTALRLLLPLGIKPDIVTTIDFNQVNFQKFANVPIDSDISLVYHPGGYYESIRAFQGPRFTSSLVPNRIPAWLMQYVEDKGGLASGTTVAHMSFSLARHMGCNPIVLMGQDLAFPKNQVHAGDLSLWKIDTSDMETIDDIFGEPVGSMTSFKHAIYHFEKAFAETEATIIDATEAGAKKQGARPMRLREVIDEYCNIPAIDIKGLLREAGKTLELVQMGDLLRDMDFISAEFDCIAKEAGDVLAVTGKLKKKIDKGQMDDEQFCRLSEKAERLTQQMDGHGRALYLMGEQNYALELYMMQHGIAVIDEIEDLDEKVKQQVERAAVYYPSVARAAANFKKPLDRLIDRLKRAQVLESHPLGVDATAEDWYQRGVAYGKIEYGREALQCVQESLVRKPDHVPALKLAARLFLDGNRTKEALALLERLKGLTRSDRKLEGLRQDAQEKSQAWETRTVRLKEEFEGKAHTDSLEEAGWFYYRTKDYRRAVSMLTQAVLQQPTAEGYAKLGHARLKLEQRDGAVEAWEQALALDSTRADLYKAMGDLALEQGSDEQAEAFLQEACRLEEDDLDAFEKLARLYLKRGANMEAGLCYENMLRLVPNRTDLMMQIAVLYQRQVTMATTQ
;
A
#
# COMPACT_ATOMS: atom_id res chain seq x y z
N MET A 1 2.92 -46.38 -27.05
CA MET A 1 3.74 -45.21 -26.65
C MET A 1 3.49 -45.05 -25.15
N SER A 2 4.51 -44.83 -24.33
CA SER A 2 4.29 -44.63 -22.88
C SER A 2 3.50 -43.35 -22.65
N PHE A 3 2.74 -43.25 -21.55
CA PHE A 3 2.07 -42.00 -21.19
C PHE A 3 3.05 -40.84 -21.09
N LEU A 4 4.28 -41.10 -20.62
CA LEU A 4 5.33 -40.10 -20.55
C LEU A 4 5.61 -39.44 -21.91
N GLU A 5 5.88 -40.22 -22.95
CA GLU A 5 6.19 -39.68 -24.28
C GLU A 5 4.99 -38.97 -24.92
N GLN A 6 3.78 -39.49 -24.72
CA GLN A 6 2.55 -38.86 -25.21
C GLN A 6 2.34 -37.49 -24.56
N ASN A 7 2.38 -37.44 -23.22
CA ASN A 7 2.18 -36.22 -22.46
C ASN A 7 3.28 -35.19 -22.76
N LEU A 8 4.55 -35.63 -22.84
CA LEU A 8 5.68 -34.72 -23.14
C LEU A 8 5.59 -34.12 -24.54
N THR A 9 5.10 -34.88 -25.54
CA THR A 9 4.92 -34.36 -26.90
C THR A 9 3.91 -33.22 -26.94
N ILE A 10 2.80 -33.36 -26.21
CA ILE A 10 1.78 -32.30 -26.08
C ILE A 10 2.38 -31.10 -25.34
N MET A 11 3.04 -31.35 -24.20
CA MET A 11 3.63 -30.32 -23.35
C MET A 11 4.70 -29.51 -24.09
N GLU A 12 5.54 -30.12 -24.91
CA GLU A 12 6.62 -29.45 -25.66
C GLU A 12 6.11 -28.39 -26.64
N THR A 13 4.90 -28.57 -27.15
CA THR A 13 4.27 -27.60 -28.05
C THR A 13 3.82 -26.33 -27.32
N ARG A 14 3.44 -26.45 -26.04
CA ARG A 14 2.80 -25.38 -25.25
C ARG A 14 3.75 -24.76 -24.22
N ASP A 15 4.65 -25.56 -23.66
CA ASP A 15 5.61 -25.20 -22.61
C ASP A 15 6.92 -26.01 -22.78
N PRO A 16 7.78 -25.62 -23.73
CA PRO A 16 9.02 -26.35 -24.03
C PRO A 16 10.00 -26.37 -22.86
N GLU A 17 10.00 -25.33 -22.02
CA GLU A 17 10.85 -25.26 -20.83
C GLU A 17 10.42 -26.28 -19.77
N LEU A 18 9.11 -26.38 -19.50
CA LEU A 18 8.58 -27.40 -18.59
C LEU A 18 8.80 -28.81 -19.13
N ALA A 19 8.59 -29.04 -20.43
CA ALA A 19 8.86 -30.34 -21.07
C ALA A 19 10.34 -30.74 -20.94
N ALA A 20 11.26 -29.80 -21.14
CA ALA A 20 12.70 -30.02 -20.94
C ALA A 20 13.03 -30.40 -19.49
N LEU A 21 12.43 -29.71 -18.50
CA LEU A 21 12.58 -30.06 -17.10
C LEU A 21 12.05 -31.48 -16.79
N MET A 22 10.90 -31.86 -17.34
CA MET A 22 10.31 -33.19 -17.12
C MET A 22 11.11 -34.32 -17.79
N ARG A 23 11.87 -34.02 -18.86
CA ARG A 23 12.82 -34.96 -19.49
C ARG A 23 14.14 -35.11 -18.72
N SER A 24 14.48 -34.15 -17.86
CA SER A 24 15.71 -34.22 -17.06
C SER A 24 15.66 -35.37 -16.04
N ASP A 25 16.84 -35.76 -15.54
CA ASP A 25 16.98 -36.77 -14.49
C ASP A 25 16.59 -36.21 -13.11
N LEU A 26 15.29 -36.05 -12.90
CA LEU A 26 14.70 -35.77 -11.60
C LEU A 26 14.74 -37.02 -10.71
N ASP A 27 15.14 -36.84 -9.46
CA ASP A 27 15.08 -37.87 -8.43
C ASP A 27 13.62 -38.12 -8.01
N CYS A 28 13.13 -39.32 -8.28
CA CYS A 28 11.80 -39.78 -7.90
C CYS A 28 11.84 -40.87 -6.83
N SER A 29 12.99 -41.12 -6.19
CA SER A 29 13.21 -42.24 -5.28
C SER A 29 12.34 -42.20 -4.02
N HIS A 30 11.87 -41.02 -3.62
CA HIS A 30 10.94 -40.84 -2.52
C HIS A 30 9.48 -41.14 -2.88
N ILE A 31 9.18 -41.49 -4.14
CA ILE A 31 7.82 -41.75 -4.64
C ILE A 31 7.68 -43.22 -5.03
N GLU A 32 6.79 -43.93 -4.35
CA GLU A 32 6.38 -45.29 -4.68
C GLU A 32 5.01 -45.27 -5.36
N VAL A 33 4.93 -45.67 -6.63
CA VAL A 33 3.65 -45.76 -7.36
C VAL A 33 3.01 -47.12 -7.11
N LEU A 34 1.72 -47.12 -6.77
CA LEU A 34 0.96 -48.30 -6.38
C LEU A 34 -0.32 -48.41 -7.22
N PRO A 35 -0.77 -49.62 -7.58
CA PRO A 35 -2.09 -49.79 -8.16
C PRO A 35 -3.17 -49.46 -7.13
N SER A 36 -4.26 -48.83 -7.58
CA SER A 36 -5.48 -48.68 -6.77
C SER A 36 -6.37 -49.92 -6.88
N GLN A 37 -7.44 -50.00 -6.08
CA GLN A 37 -8.46 -51.04 -6.22
C GLN A 37 -9.34 -50.82 -7.47
N GLN A 38 -9.28 -49.63 -8.07
CA GLN A 38 -9.88 -49.33 -9.36
C GLN A 38 -8.94 -49.78 -10.49
N PRO A 39 -9.43 -50.56 -11.48
CA PRO A 39 -8.63 -50.97 -12.62
C PRO A 39 -8.04 -49.77 -13.37
N ASP A 40 -6.79 -49.90 -13.80
CA ASP A 40 -6.06 -48.91 -14.61
C ASP A 40 -5.89 -47.52 -13.98
N ALA A 41 -6.15 -47.38 -12.67
CA ALA A 41 -5.85 -46.19 -11.89
C ALA A 41 -4.75 -46.46 -10.88
N MET A 42 -3.83 -45.50 -10.76
CA MET A 42 -2.68 -45.56 -9.86
C MET A 42 -2.88 -44.62 -8.69
N THR A 43 -2.19 -44.91 -7.59
CA THR A 43 -1.92 -43.95 -6.52
C THR A 43 -0.42 -43.87 -6.31
N ALA A 44 0.03 -42.95 -5.48
CA ALA A 44 1.44 -42.80 -5.15
C ALA A 44 1.58 -42.54 -3.66
N ARG A 45 2.60 -43.16 -3.07
CA ARG A 45 3.02 -42.98 -1.70
C ARG A 45 4.33 -42.23 -1.70
N VAL A 46 4.35 -41.09 -1.01
CA VAL A 46 5.53 -40.23 -0.94
C VAL A 46 6.12 -40.34 0.46
N THR A 47 7.42 -40.59 0.55
CA THR A 47 8.14 -40.67 1.82
C THR A 47 8.78 -39.33 2.12
N LEU A 48 8.41 -38.72 3.24
CA LEU A 48 8.96 -37.46 3.72
C LEU A 48 10.36 -37.66 4.31
N PRO A 49 11.18 -36.60 4.42
CA PRO A 49 12.48 -36.67 5.11
C PRO A 49 12.38 -37.14 6.57
N SER A 50 11.22 -36.99 7.21
CA SER A 50 10.93 -37.50 8.56
C SER A 50 10.73 -39.03 8.62
N GLY A 51 10.60 -39.69 7.46
CA GLY A 51 10.19 -41.10 7.34
C GLY A 51 8.68 -41.33 7.32
N GLU A 52 7.88 -40.28 7.52
CA GLU A 52 6.42 -40.36 7.37
C GLU A 52 6.04 -40.63 5.91
N GLN A 53 5.05 -41.50 5.69
CA GLN A 53 4.55 -41.83 4.36
C GLN A 53 3.17 -41.19 4.14
N VAL A 54 3.06 -40.40 3.08
CA VAL A 54 1.81 -39.74 2.69
C VAL A 54 1.30 -40.37 1.40
N LEU A 55 0.06 -40.84 1.44
CA LEU A 55 -0.64 -41.33 0.26
C LEU A 55 -1.27 -40.15 -0.49
N LEU A 56 -0.98 -40.02 -1.79
CA LEU A 56 -1.50 -38.95 -2.62
C LEU A 56 -2.99 -39.15 -2.92
N HIS A 57 -3.42 -40.32 -3.39
CA HIS A 57 -4.83 -40.56 -3.76
C HIS A 57 -5.47 -41.66 -2.92
N ASN A 58 -6.79 -41.63 -2.83
CA ASN A 58 -7.58 -42.69 -2.21
C ASN A 58 -7.23 -44.04 -2.87
N LEU A 59 -6.91 -45.07 -2.07
CA LEU A 59 -6.53 -46.41 -2.54
C LEU A 59 -7.69 -47.16 -3.21
N GLU A 60 -8.93 -46.89 -2.83
CA GLU A 60 -10.13 -47.57 -3.34
C GLU A 60 -10.58 -46.96 -4.67
N ASP A 61 -10.69 -45.63 -4.73
CA ASP A 61 -11.29 -44.89 -5.85
C ASP A 61 -10.62 -43.51 -6.05
N PRO A 62 -9.41 -43.45 -6.64
CA PRO A 62 -8.71 -42.19 -6.93
C PRO A 62 -9.54 -41.25 -7.81
N ILE A 63 -10.12 -41.78 -8.89
CA ILE A 63 -10.80 -41.00 -9.93
C ILE A 63 -12.15 -40.49 -9.42
N GLY A 64 -12.96 -41.34 -8.79
CA GLY A 64 -14.24 -40.90 -8.24
C GLY A 64 -14.07 -39.95 -7.06
N SER A 65 -12.98 -40.06 -6.28
CA SER A 65 -12.65 -39.04 -5.27
C SER A 65 -12.30 -37.70 -5.90
N ALA A 66 -11.59 -37.68 -7.03
CA ALA A 66 -11.31 -36.46 -7.77
C ALA A 66 -12.59 -35.85 -8.36
N LEU A 67 -13.48 -36.66 -8.93
CA LEU A 67 -14.77 -36.24 -9.47
C LEU A 67 -15.64 -35.56 -8.39
N ARG A 68 -15.82 -36.21 -7.23
CA ARG A 68 -16.58 -35.66 -6.10
C ARG A 68 -15.98 -34.36 -5.54
N SER A 69 -14.66 -34.22 -5.62
CA SER A 69 -13.96 -32.98 -5.28
C SER A 69 -14.22 -31.89 -6.33
N ALA A 70 -14.18 -32.23 -7.61
CA ALA A 70 -14.40 -31.31 -8.73
C ALA A 70 -15.84 -30.76 -8.77
N GLU A 71 -16.84 -31.54 -8.36
CA GLU A 71 -18.24 -31.13 -8.27
C GLU A 71 -18.47 -29.92 -7.34
N LYS A 72 -17.60 -29.71 -6.35
CA LYS A 72 -17.71 -28.62 -5.37
C LYS A 72 -17.37 -27.24 -5.94
N TYR A 73 -16.70 -27.19 -7.09
CA TYR A 73 -16.17 -25.96 -7.67
C TYR A 73 -16.91 -25.59 -8.95
N ASP A 74 -17.17 -24.29 -9.10
CA ASP A 74 -17.91 -23.72 -10.23
C ASP A 74 -16.94 -23.15 -11.26
N LEU A 75 -16.60 -23.94 -12.29
CA LEU A 75 -15.60 -23.63 -13.31
C LEU A 75 -16.17 -22.88 -14.51
N LYS A 76 -17.04 -21.91 -14.24
CA LYS A 76 -17.68 -21.08 -15.26
C LYS A 76 -16.72 -20.10 -15.91
N SER A 77 -17.03 -19.72 -17.13
CA SER A 77 -16.24 -18.76 -17.91
C SER A 77 -16.02 -17.43 -17.19
N GLU A 78 -16.90 -16.97 -16.29
CA GLU A 78 -16.69 -15.74 -15.52
C GLU A 78 -15.71 -15.86 -14.33
N ASN A 79 -15.30 -17.06 -13.93
CA ASN A 79 -14.45 -17.30 -12.75
C ASN A 79 -12.97 -17.55 -13.14
N ALA A 80 -12.12 -17.68 -12.12
CA ALA A 80 -10.72 -18.10 -12.24
C ALA A 80 -10.33 -18.97 -11.04
N SER A 81 -9.38 -19.88 -11.23
CA SER A 81 -8.94 -20.79 -10.16
C SER A 81 -7.42 -20.85 -10.00
N ILE A 82 -6.96 -20.98 -8.77
CA ILE A 82 -5.56 -21.31 -8.44
C ILE A 82 -5.58 -22.63 -7.67
N MET A 83 -5.01 -23.68 -8.22
CA MET A 83 -4.91 -25.00 -7.60
C MET A 83 -3.52 -25.21 -7.01
N LEU A 84 -3.47 -25.56 -5.72
CA LEU A 84 -2.26 -25.85 -4.97
C LEU A 84 -2.12 -27.36 -4.79
N GLY A 85 -1.10 -27.93 -5.43
CA GLY A 85 -0.84 -29.36 -5.50
C GLY A 85 -1.46 -29.98 -6.74
N PHE A 86 -0.68 -30.77 -7.47
CA PHE A 86 -1.13 -31.51 -8.67
C PHE A 86 -1.43 -32.98 -8.35
N GLY A 87 -0.64 -33.58 -7.45
CA GLY A 87 -0.68 -35.01 -7.21
C GLY A 87 -0.37 -35.78 -8.50
N LEU A 88 -1.19 -36.79 -8.83
CA LEU A 88 -1.09 -37.50 -10.12
C LEU A 88 -1.99 -36.87 -11.21
N GLY A 89 -2.59 -35.70 -10.94
CA GLY A 89 -3.36 -34.96 -11.94
C GLY A 89 -4.83 -35.36 -12.09
N TYR A 90 -5.36 -36.32 -11.30
CA TYR A 90 -6.77 -36.72 -11.44
C TYR A 90 -7.76 -35.57 -11.22
N LEU A 91 -7.55 -34.73 -10.20
CA LEU A 91 -8.41 -33.56 -9.98
C LEU A 91 -8.27 -32.53 -11.10
N ALA A 92 -7.05 -32.28 -11.57
CA ALA A 92 -6.78 -31.38 -12.69
C ALA A 92 -7.46 -31.86 -13.99
N ARG A 93 -7.48 -33.18 -14.21
CA ARG A 93 -8.16 -33.80 -15.34
C ARG A 93 -9.68 -33.63 -15.27
N GLU A 94 -10.28 -33.89 -14.11
CA GLU A 94 -11.73 -33.66 -13.94
C GLU A 94 -12.09 -32.16 -14.05
N PHE A 95 -11.19 -31.26 -13.66
CA PHE A 95 -11.34 -29.84 -13.95
C PHE A 95 -11.27 -29.52 -15.45
N ALA A 96 -10.30 -30.08 -16.19
CA ALA A 96 -10.17 -29.87 -17.63
C ALA A 96 -11.42 -30.30 -18.40
N LYS A 97 -12.06 -31.42 -18.01
CA LYS A 97 -13.32 -31.90 -18.62
C LYS A 97 -14.53 -31.00 -18.35
N LYS A 98 -14.59 -30.40 -17.16
CA LYS A 98 -15.70 -29.55 -16.71
C LYS A 98 -15.52 -28.08 -17.12
N LEU A 99 -14.32 -27.72 -17.55
CA LEU A 99 -13.92 -26.34 -17.80
C LEU A 99 -14.77 -25.71 -18.91
N GLU A 100 -15.47 -24.62 -18.61
CA GLU A 100 -16.03 -23.78 -19.67
C GLU A 100 -14.90 -23.00 -20.37
N GLU A 101 -15.07 -22.70 -21.65
CA GLU A 101 -14.12 -21.88 -22.38
C GLU A 101 -13.85 -20.55 -21.63
N LYS A 102 -12.58 -20.15 -21.55
CA LYS A 102 -12.10 -18.89 -20.92
C LYS A 102 -12.04 -18.87 -19.38
N HIS A 103 -12.23 -19.99 -18.68
CA HIS A 103 -11.92 -20.10 -17.26
C HIS A 103 -10.42 -20.43 -17.06
N PRO A 104 -9.55 -19.49 -16.63
CA PRO A 104 -8.15 -19.81 -16.39
C PRO A 104 -7.94 -20.58 -15.08
N ILE A 105 -7.09 -21.61 -15.12
CA ILE A 105 -6.61 -22.33 -13.95
C ILE A 105 -5.08 -22.26 -13.90
N ILE A 106 -4.52 -21.73 -12.80
CA ILE A 106 -3.09 -21.85 -12.50
C ILE A 106 -2.91 -23.01 -11.52
N ILE A 107 -2.15 -24.04 -11.90
CA ILE A 107 -1.86 -25.19 -11.04
C ILE A 107 -0.41 -25.11 -10.58
N CYS A 108 -0.17 -25.17 -9.28
CA CYS A 108 1.16 -25.09 -8.67
C CYS A 108 1.54 -26.43 -8.01
N GLU A 109 2.67 -27.03 -8.41
CA GLU A 109 3.22 -28.24 -7.79
C GLU A 109 4.65 -27.99 -7.31
N ALA A 110 4.87 -28.05 -6.00
CA ALA A 110 6.16 -27.72 -5.41
C ALA A 110 7.26 -28.75 -5.75
N ASP A 111 6.88 -30.01 -5.98
CA ASP A 111 7.81 -31.11 -6.26
C ASP A 111 7.76 -31.54 -7.74
N PRO A 112 8.80 -31.22 -8.54
CA PRO A 112 8.90 -31.64 -9.93
C PRO A 112 8.81 -33.16 -10.13
N ALA A 113 9.25 -33.95 -9.15
CA ALA A 113 9.19 -35.40 -9.23
C ALA A 113 7.75 -35.93 -9.23
N ILE A 114 6.83 -35.24 -8.55
CA ILE A 114 5.40 -35.59 -8.51
C ILE A 114 4.76 -35.36 -9.88
N LEU A 115 5.02 -34.21 -10.51
CA LEU A 115 4.54 -33.93 -11.86
C LEU A 115 5.11 -34.93 -12.87
N LYS A 116 6.42 -35.23 -12.81
CA LYS A 116 7.05 -36.25 -13.67
C LYS A 116 6.40 -37.62 -13.49
N THR A 117 6.16 -38.03 -12.25
CA THR A 117 5.46 -39.29 -11.94
C THR A 117 4.05 -39.29 -12.52
N ALA A 118 3.30 -38.18 -12.40
CA ALA A 118 1.98 -38.08 -13.00
C ALA A 118 2.02 -38.29 -14.52
N LEU A 119 2.96 -37.65 -15.22
CA LEU A 119 3.15 -37.79 -16.67
C LEU A 119 3.49 -39.22 -17.09
N MET A 120 4.15 -40.00 -16.21
CA MET A 120 4.52 -41.40 -16.49
C MET A 120 3.36 -42.37 -16.39
N TYR A 121 2.39 -42.11 -15.51
CA TYR A 121 1.37 -43.08 -15.11
C TYR A 121 -0.08 -42.67 -15.39
N VAL A 122 -0.32 -41.41 -15.76
CA VAL A 122 -1.66 -40.89 -16.03
C VAL A 122 -1.69 -40.22 -17.40
N ASP A 123 -2.73 -40.52 -18.18
CA ASP A 123 -3.06 -39.76 -19.38
C ASP A 123 -3.58 -38.37 -18.98
N LEU A 124 -2.83 -37.34 -19.35
CA LEU A 124 -3.10 -35.94 -19.00
C LEU A 124 -3.39 -35.08 -20.24
N HIS A 125 -3.73 -35.68 -21.39
CA HIS A 125 -3.95 -34.92 -22.63
C HIS A 125 -4.96 -33.78 -22.45
N GLU A 126 -6.10 -34.02 -21.79
CA GLU A 126 -7.13 -32.99 -21.52
C GLU A 126 -6.57 -31.78 -20.75
N VAL A 127 -5.63 -32.01 -19.83
CA VAL A 127 -5.01 -30.94 -19.04
C VAL A 127 -3.96 -30.19 -19.86
N LEU A 128 -3.14 -30.92 -20.62
CA LEU A 128 -1.97 -30.39 -21.34
C LEU A 128 -2.35 -29.69 -22.65
N GLU A 129 -3.43 -30.12 -23.30
CA GLU A 129 -3.97 -29.47 -24.51
C GLU A 129 -4.76 -28.20 -24.19
N SER A 130 -5.28 -28.07 -22.96
CA SER A 130 -6.12 -26.94 -22.57
C SER A 130 -5.38 -25.61 -22.69
N GLU A 131 -6.01 -24.66 -23.39
CA GLU A 131 -5.49 -23.29 -23.53
C GLU A 131 -5.50 -22.48 -22.23
N TYR A 132 -6.35 -22.91 -21.31
CA TYR A 132 -6.71 -22.15 -20.11
C TYR A 132 -6.06 -22.69 -18.84
N ILE A 133 -5.35 -23.82 -18.91
CA ILE A 133 -4.63 -24.39 -17.77
C ILE A 133 -3.14 -24.07 -17.90
N LYS A 134 -2.58 -23.45 -16.87
CA LYS A 134 -1.13 -23.24 -16.74
C LYS A 134 -0.58 -24.01 -15.54
N ILE A 135 0.38 -24.90 -15.80
CA ILE A 135 1.10 -25.63 -14.75
C ILE A 135 2.39 -24.89 -14.42
N LEU A 136 2.64 -24.67 -13.13
CA LEU A 136 3.87 -24.11 -12.58
C LEU A 136 4.46 -25.12 -11.60
N VAL A 137 5.76 -25.41 -11.73
CA VAL A 137 6.41 -26.46 -10.94
C VAL A 137 7.72 -26.00 -10.32
N GLY A 138 8.03 -26.52 -9.14
CA GLY A 138 9.34 -26.39 -8.50
C GLY A 138 9.32 -25.66 -7.16
N LYS A 139 10.51 -25.51 -6.56
CA LYS A 139 10.68 -24.89 -5.23
C LYS A 139 10.45 -23.38 -5.21
N GLN A 140 10.59 -22.72 -6.36
CA GLN A 140 10.37 -21.28 -6.52
C GLN A 140 9.38 -21.05 -7.65
N ILE A 141 8.10 -21.05 -7.32
CA ILE A 141 7.03 -20.86 -8.30
C ILE A 141 6.74 -19.35 -8.44
N PRO A 142 6.82 -18.79 -9.66
CA PRO A 142 6.52 -17.38 -9.92
C PRO A 142 5.00 -17.15 -10.02
N LEU A 143 4.25 -17.56 -9.00
CA LEU A 143 2.78 -17.47 -8.96
C LEU A 143 2.32 -16.03 -9.08
N HIS A 144 3.01 -15.12 -8.40
CA HIS A 144 2.78 -13.69 -8.46
C HIS A 144 2.72 -13.15 -9.90
N ASP A 145 3.75 -13.45 -10.71
CA ASP A 145 3.86 -12.96 -12.09
C ASP A 145 2.72 -13.46 -12.97
N TRP A 146 2.29 -14.70 -12.75
CA TRP A 146 1.17 -15.29 -13.49
C TRP A 146 -0.18 -14.68 -13.10
N ILE A 147 -0.40 -14.42 -11.80
CA ILE A 147 -1.59 -13.69 -11.35
C ILE A 147 -1.61 -12.29 -11.98
N HIS A 148 -0.47 -11.60 -12.04
CA HIS A 148 -0.37 -10.29 -12.69
C HIS A 148 -0.61 -10.33 -14.20
N ARG A 149 -0.11 -11.35 -14.90
CA ARG A 149 -0.43 -11.56 -16.32
C ARG A 149 -1.93 -11.72 -16.56
N LEU A 150 -2.65 -12.33 -15.61
CA LEU A 150 -4.09 -12.51 -15.65
C LEU A 150 -4.87 -11.41 -14.90
N ALA A 151 -4.22 -10.30 -14.51
CA ALA A 151 -4.84 -9.30 -13.65
C ALA A 151 -6.17 -8.79 -14.21
N THR A 152 -6.27 -8.53 -15.52
CA THR A 152 -7.53 -8.08 -16.15
C THR A 152 -8.66 -9.08 -15.95
N LYS A 153 -8.38 -10.39 -16.08
CA LYS A 153 -9.35 -11.46 -15.85
C LYS A 153 -9.69 -11.60 -14.38
N PHE A 154 -8.68 -11.54 -13.50
CA PHE A 154 -8.86 -11.63 -12.05
C PHE A 154 -9.63 -10.42 -11.50
N MET A 155 -9.53 -9.25 -12.14
CA MET A 155 -10.33 -8.09 -11.74
C MET A 155 -11.83 -8.32 -11.99
N THR A 156 -12.24 -9.16 -12.95
CA THR A 156 -13.66 -9.42 -13.22
C THR A 156 -14.16 -10.74 -12.65
N ALA A 157 -13.25 -11.66 -12.34
CA ALA A 157 -13.57 -13.00 -11.86
C ALA A 157 -13.75 -13.10 -10.34
N LYS A 158 -14.54 -14.10 -9.92
CA LYS A 158 -14.36 -14.73 -8.61
C LYS A 158 -13.13 -15.64 -8.72
N VAL A 159 -12.18 -15.48 -7.80
CA VAL A 159 -10.96 -16.29 -7.76
C VAL A 159 -11.07 -17.32 -6.63
N ASP A 160 -11.07 -18.61 -6.98
CA ASP A 160 -11.08 -19.70 -6.03
C ASP A 160 -9.66 -20.25 -5.83
N VAL A 161 -9.19 -20.30 -4.57
CA VAL A 161 -7.92 -20.95 -4.21
C VAL A 161 -8.25 -22.36 -3.72
N ILE A 162 -7.83 -23.36 -4.49
CA ILE A 162 -8.20 -24.76 -4.36
C ILE A 162 -7.00 -25.54 -3.84
N SER A 163 -7.13 -26.13 -2.66
CA SER A 163 -6.03 -26.87 -2.02
C SER A 163 -6.22 -28.38 -2.17
N TYR A 164 -5.24 -29.05 -2.78
CA TYR A 164 -5.18 -30.50 -2.82
C TYR A 164 -4.43 -31.02 -1.58
N ALA A 165 -5.20 -31.33 -0.53
CA ALA A 165 -4.69 -31.62 0.82
C ALA A 165 -3.53 -32.65 0.88
N PRO A 166 -3.49 -33.73 0.08
CA PRO A 166 -2.37 -34.66 0.09
C PRO A 166 -1.03 -34.02 -0.30
N SER A 167 -0.98 -33.21 -1.37
CA SER A 167 0.24 -32.49 -1.76
C SER A 167 0.65 -31.46 -0.71
N LEU A 168 -0.31 -30.75 -0.12
CA LEU A 168 -0.04 -29.76 0.93
C LEU A 168 0.66 -30.37 2.15
N ARG A 169 0.34 -31.62 2.51
CA ARG A 169 1.01 -32.34 3.60
C ARG A 169 2.47 -32.68 3.30
N LEU A 170 2.85 -32.75 2.02
CA LEU A 170 4.23 -33.08 1.65
C LEU A 170 5.20 -31.95 1.96
N ASP A 171 4.76 -30.72 1.70
CA ASP A 171 5.51 -29.52 2.05
C ASP A 171 4.57 -28.42 2.55
N PRO A 172 4.14 -28.49 3.83
CA PRO A 172 3.22 -27.50 4.40
C PRO A 172 3.75 -26.08 4.32
N LYS A 173 5.09 -25.92 4.32
CA LYS A 173 5.74 -24.63 4.23
C LYS A 173 5.62 -24.05 2.82
N ALA A 174 6.07 -24.78 1.80
CA ALA A 174 6.04 -24.29 0.41
C ALA A 174 4.61 -23.99 -0.05
N TYR A 175 3.66 -24.88 0.24
CA TYR A 175 2.27 -24.66 -0.14
C TYR A 175 1.58 -23.57 0.68
N GLY A 176 1.93 -23.44 1.98
CA GLY A 176 1.45 -22.33 2.80
C GLY A 176 1.92 -20.97 2.28
N GLU A 177 3.16 -20.88 1.79
CA GLU A 177 3.69 -19.68 1.12
C GLU A 177 2.93 -19.37 -0.18
N LEU A 178 2.67 -20.39 -1.02
CA LEU A 178 1.88 -20.22 -2.25
C LEU A 178 0.43 -19.80 -1.99
N GLU A 179 -0.21 -20.40 -0.99
CA GLU A 179 -1.56 -20.04 -0.57
C GLU A 179 -1.62 -18.58 -0.07
N ALA A 180 -0.61 -18.16 0.69
CA ALA A 180 -0.49 -16.79 1.14
C ALA A 180 -0.32 -15.81 -0.04
N VAL A 181 0.51 -16.14 -1.04
CA VAL A 181 0.66 -15.34 -2.27
C VAL A 181 -0.66 -15.28 -3.01
N ALA A 182 -1.31 -16.42 -3.28
CA ALA A 182 -2.58 -16.49 -4.00
C ALA A 182 -3.66 -15.61 -3.35
N LYS A 183 -3.82 -15.72 -2.02
CA LYS A 183 -4.79 -14.93 -1.25
C LYS A 183 -4.46 -13.44 -1.27
N LYS A 184 -3.20 -13.06 -1.00
CA LYS A 184 -2.78 -11.66 -0.94
C LYS A 184 -2.93 -10.96 -2.30
N GLU A 185 -2.48 -11.58 -3.38
CA GLU A 185 -2.54 -10.99 -4.72
C GLU A 185 -3.98 -10.91 -5.24
N SER A 186 -4.78 -11.96 -5.04
CA SER A 186 -6.19 -11.93 -5.42
C SER A 186 -6.96 -10.85 -4.65
N MET A 187 -6.69 -10.68 -3.35
CA MET A 187 -7.27 -9.61 -2.55
C MET A 187 -6.84 -8.22 -3.04
N ALA A 188 -5.56 -8.05 -3.40
CA ALA A 188 -5.04 -6.80 -3.95
C ALA A 188 -5.80 -6.39 -5.23
N ILE A 189 -6.04 -7.35 -6.11
CA ILE A 189 -6.80 -7.15 -7.35
C ILE A 189 -8.25 -6.75 -7.05
N ILE A 190 -8.90 -7.41 -6.08
CA ILE A 190 -10.27 -7.08 -5.64
C ILE A 190 -10.34 -5.67 -5.04
N LEU A 191 -9.36 -5.27 -4.22
CA LEU A 191 -9.29 -3.94 -3.63
C LEU A 191 -9.11 -2.87 -4.72
N ASN A 192 -8.18 -3.07 -5.66
CA ASN A 192 -7.98 -2.17 -6.79
C ASN A 192 -9.23 -2.03 -7.64
N ARG A 193 -9.93 -3.14 -7.93
CA ARG A 193 -11.24 -3.11 -8.60
C ARG A 193 -12.25 -2.24 -7.87
N ASN A 194 -12.37 -2.39 -6.56
CA ASN A 194 -13.32 -1.60 -5.76
C ASN A 194 -12.98 -0.11 -5.80
N THR A 195 -11.69 0.24 -5.84
CA THR A 195 -11.25 1.61 -6.06
C THR A 195 -11.63 2.11 -7.45
N THR A 196 -11.35 1.35 -8.52
CA THR A 196 -11.74 1.71 -9.89
C THR A 196 -13.26 1.93 -10.01
N LEU A 197 -14.07 1.03 -9.44
CA LEU A 197 -15.52 1.16 -9.42
C LEU A 197 -16.03 2.43 -8.71
N LYS A 198 -15.40 2.81 -7.60
CA LYS A 198 -15.81 3.98 -6.82
C LYS A 198 -15.22 5.30 -7.32
N ALA A 199 -14.02 5.26 -7.92
CA ALA A 199 -13.17 6.41 -8.15
C ALA A 199 -12.75 6.64 -9.61
N GLY A 200 -12.92 5.65 -10.51
CA GLY A 200 -12.41 5.69 -11.88
C GLY A 200 -12.84 6.94 -12.64
N ALA A 201 -14.12 7.30 -12.57
CA ALA A 201 -14.65 8.52 -13.18
C ALA A 201 -13.96 9.80 -12.68
N ARG A 202 -13.67 9.89 -11.38
CA ARG A 202 -13.00 11.05 -10.77
C ARG A 202 -11.51 11.10 -11.15
N MET A 203 -10.82 9.96 -11.09
CA MET A 203 -9.40 9.87 -11.48
C MET A 203 -9.23 10.25 -12.95
N MET A 204 -10.13 9.80 -13.81
CA MET A 204 -10.17 10.17 -15.22
C MET A 204 -10.37 11.67 -15.44
N GLU A 205 -11.35 12.28 -14.76
CA GLU A 205 -11.56 13.72 -14.82
C GLU A 205 -10.33 14.49 -14.35
N ASN A 206 -9.71 14.06 -13.25
CA ASN A 206 -8.46 14.63 -12.74
C ASN A 206 -7.35 14.57 -13.80
N VAL A 207 -7.15 13.42 -14.48
CA VAL A 207 -6.15 13.29 -15.55
C VAL A 207 -6.36 14.35 -16.63
N LEU A 208 -7.60 14.53 -17.10
CA LEU A 208 -7.92 15.53 -18.12
C LEU A 208 -7.68 16.96 -17.61
N LEU A 209 -8.05 17.26 -16.36
CA LEU A 209 -7.84 18.58 -15.76
C LEU A 209 -6.35 18.91 -15.53
N ASN A 210 -5.57 17.88 -15.21
CA ASN A 210 -4.12 17.93 -14.94
C ASN A 210 -3.27 17.88 -16.20
N PHE A 211 -3.81 17.45 -17.34
CA PHE A 211 -2.98 17.22 -18.52
C PHE A 211 -2.18 18.47 -18.95
N PRO A 212 -2.71 19.71 -18.88
CA PRO A 212 -1.91 20.91 -19.12
C PRO A 212 -0.72 21.07 -18.17
N ASP A 213 -0.86 20.63 -16.92
CA ASP A 213 0.20 20.62 -15.93
C ASP A 213 1.20 19.47 -16.20
N VAL A 214 0.74 18.32 -16.68
CA VAL A 214 1.58 17.20 -17.13
C VAL A 214 2.51 17.62 -18.28
N LEU A 215 1.99 18.34 -19.27
CA LEU A 215 2.79 18.86 -20.39
C LEU A 215 3.86 19.86 -19.92
N ARG A 216 3.63 20.53 -18.78
CA ARG A 216 4.53 21.55 -18.19
C ARG A 216 5.28 21.07 -16.95
N SER A 217 5.31 19.76 -16.74
CA SER A 217 6.08 19.11 -15.68
C SER A 217 7.12 18.21 -16.33
N SER A 218 8.33 18.18 -15.80
CA SER A 218 9.39 17.31 -16.31
C SER A 218 9.10 15.85 -16.00
N GLY A 219 9.74 14.93 -16.72
CA GLY A 219 9.67 13.52 -16.42
C GLY A 219 10.47 13.12 -15.18
N VAL A 220 9.95 12.17 -14.40
CA VAL A 220 10.70 11.51 -13.32
C VAL A 220 12.00 10.87 -13.81
N LYS A 221 12.11 10.52 -15.10
CA LYS A 221 13.35 10.07 -15.75
C LYS A 221 14.54 10.99 -15.45
N ARG A 222 14.31 12.31 -15.35
CA ARG A 222 15.35 13.31 -15.04
C ARG A 222 15.87 13.23 -13.61
N LEU A 223 15.14 12.58 -12.73
CA LEU A 223 15.53 12.36 -11.33
C LEU A 223 16.35 11.07 -11.16
N GLY A 224 16.47 10.24 -12.19
CA GLY A 224 17.17 8.96 -12.14
C GLY A 224 18.61 9.10 -11.64
N ASN A 225 18.96 8.41 -10.55
CA ASN A 225 20.28 8.42 -9.90
C ASN A 225 20.81 9.82 -9.53
N LEU A 226 19.95 10.85 -9.47
CA LEU A 226 20.35 12.24 -9.20
C LEU A 226 21.04 12.42 -7.85
N PHE A 227 20.71 11.56 -6.87
CA PHE A 227 21.25 11.58 -5.51
C PHE A 227 21.88 10.23 -5.15
N GLN A 228 22.56 9.60 -6.11
CA GLN A 228 23.22 8.30 -5.95
C GLN A 228 24.02 8.23 -4.64
N GLY A 229 23.70 7.24 -3.79
CA GLY A 229 24.40 6.96 -2.54
C GLY A 229 24.16 7.97 -1.41
N ARG A 230 23.27 8.95 -1.59
CA ARG A 230 22.90 9.88 -0.51
C ARG A 230 21.72 9.35 0.31
N PRO A 231 21.66 9.63 1.62
CA PRO A 231 20.50 9.27 2.42
C PRO A 231 19.24 10.00 1.93
N ALA A 232 18.11 9.29 1.94
CA ALA A 232 16.78 9.89 1.79
C ALA A 232 15.94 9.62 3.03
N VAL A 233 15.24 10.64 3.52
CA VAL A 233 14.31 10.51 4.65
C VAL A 233 12.90 10.74 4.16
N LEU A 234 12.09 9.68 4.24
CA LEU A 234 10.69 9.64 3.84
C LEU A 234 9.81 10.00 5.03
N VAL A 235 9.17 11.16 4.96
CA VAL A 235 8.38 11.73 6.06
C VAL A 235 6.89 11.53 5.79
N ALA A 236 6.29 10.59 6.51
CA ALA A 236 4.85 10.31 6.51
C ALA A 236 4.14 10.99 7.71
N ALA A 237 2.81 11.06 7.66
CA ALA A 237 1.99 11.81 8.62
C ALA A 237 1.46 10.96 9.81
N GLY A 238 2.15 9.86 10.14
CA GLY A 238 1.80 9.01 11.29
C GLY A 238 2.11 9.70 12.63
N PRO A 239 1.38 9.36 13.72
CA PRO A 239 1.58 9.91 15.07
C PRO A 239 3.04 9.99 15.53
N SER A 240 3.87 9.00 15.21
CA SER A 240 5.24 8.94 15.70
C SER A 240 6.18 10.00 15.14
N LEU A 241 5.79 10.68 14.04
CA LEU A 241 6.54 11.81 13.50
C LEU A 241 6.84 12.85 14.57
N GLU A 242 5.92 13.05 15.51
CA GLU A 242 6.03 13.99 16.64
C GLU A 242 7.28 13.82 17.49
N LYS A 243 7.78 12.59 17.63
CA LYS A 243 8.94 12.30 18.49
C LYS A 243 10.21 12.98 18.01
N ASN A 244 10.39 13.00 16.69
CA ASN A 244 11.70 13.27 16.09
C ASN A 244 11.67 14.39 15.05
N ILE A 245 10.52 15.03 14.84
CA ILE A 245 10.33 16.04 13.79
C ILE A 245 11.38 17.17 13.85
N HIS A 246 11.82 17.55 15.05
CA HIS A 246 12.80 18.60 15.25
C HIS A 246 14.18 18.30 14.63
N LEU A 247 14.57 17.02 14.56
CA LEU A 247 15.84 16.56 13.99
C LEU A 247 15.91 16.75 12.46
N LEU A 248 14.78 16.85 11.77
CA LEU A 248 14.75 17.06 10.31
C LEU A 248 15.47 18.34 9.87
N ARG A 249 15.63 19.33 10.77
CA ARG A 249 16.35 20.57 10.48
C ARG A 249 17.84 20.32 10.22
N GLU A 250 18.43 19.32 10.86
CA GLU A 250 19.85 18.98 10.75
C GLU A 250 20.19 18.32 9.40
N LEU A 251 19.18 17.72 8.74
CA LEU A 251 19.35 16.99 7.48
C LEU A 251 19.49 17.89 6.25
N LYS A 252 19.26 19.21 6.39
CA LYS A 252 19.22 20.14 5.25
C LYS A 252 20.50 20.06 4.41
N GLY A 253 20.35 19.61 3.16
CA GLY A 253 21.44 19.43 2.20
C GLY A 253 22.29 18.17 2.41
N ARG A 254 22.12 17.46 3.52
CA ARG A 254 22.85 16.22 3.87
C ARG A 254 22.04 14.96 3.56
N ALA A 255 20.72 15.05 3.58
CA ALA A 255 19.82 14.00 3.10
C ALA A 255 18.70 14.62 2.25
N VAL A 256 18.14 13.84 1.33
CA VAL A 256 16.96 14.25 0.55
C VAL A 256 15.72 14.05 1.42
N ILE A 257 15.01 15.13 1.75
CA ILE A 257 13.78 15.06 2.54
C ILE A 257 12.58 14.95 1.58
N ILE A 258 11.92 13.79 1.58
CA ILE A 258 10.73 13.51 0.77
C ILE A 258 9.54 13.39 1.70
N ALA A 259 8.61 14.34 1.64
CA ALA A 259 7.42 14.34 2.50
C ALA A 259 6.16 13.93 1.71
N VAL A 260 5.24 13.23 2.38
CA VAL A 260 3.86 13.11 1.87
C VAL A 260 3.14 14.45 2.03
N ASP A 261 2.19 14.74 1.14
CA ASP A 261 1.44 16.01 1.13
C ASP A 261 0.80 16.37 2.49
N THR A 262 0.22 15.40 3.18
CA THR A 262 -0.43 15.59 4.49
C THR A 262 0.54 15.96 5.62
N ALA A 263 1.83 15.65 5.49
CA ALA A 263 2.84 16.01 6.50
C ALA A 263 3.17 17.52 6.49
N LEU A 264 2.90 18.23 5.38
CA LEU A 264 3.19 19.67 5.25
C LEU A 264 2.51 20.52 6.32
N ARG A 265 1.32 20.11 6.77
CA ARG A 265 0.53 20.82 7.79
C ARG A 265 1.21 20.82 9.17
N LEU A 266 2.18 19.93 9.39
CA LEU A 266 3.00 19.85 10.60
C LEU A 266 4.42 20.38 10.37
N LEU A 267 5.03 20.09 9.22
CA LEU A 267 6.42 20.46 8.91
C LEU A 267 6.62 21.97 8.72
N LEU A 268 5.81 22.61 7.86
CA LEU A 268 6.04 24.02 7.48
C LEU A 268 5.87 25.01 8.65
N PRO A 269 4.88 24.87 9.58
CA PRO A 269 4.80 25.72 10.76
C PRO A 269 6.05 25.64 11.65
N LEU A 270 6.68 24.47 11.73
CA LEU A 270 7.93 24.25 12.48
C LEU A 270 9.18 24.73 11.72
N GLY A 271 9.01 25.35 10.56
CA GLY A 271 10.11 25.84 9.72
C GLY A 271 10.88 24.74 9.00
N ILE A 272 10.35 23.51 8.95
CA ILE A 272 10.95 22.38 8.25
C ILE A 272 10.39 22.35 6.84
N LYS A 273 11.24 22.59 5.84
CA LYS A 273 10.85 22.58 4.43
C LYS A 273 11.39 21.31 3.78
N PRO A 274 10.55 20.38 3.33
CA PRO A 274 11.03 19.24 2.56
C PRO A 274 11.62 19.70 1.22
N ASP A 275 12.47 18.87 0.63
CA ASP A 275 13.00 19.11 -0.72
C ASP A 275 11.96 18.73 -1.78
N ILE A 276 11.28 17.62 -1.54
CA ILE A 276 10.28 17.03 -2.42
C ILE A 276 9.01 16.70 -1.64
N VAL A 277 7.87 16.97 -2.25
CA VAL A 277 6.57 16.45 -1.81
C VAL A 277 6.02 15.48 -2.84
N THR A 278 5.47 14.37 -2.36
CA THR A 278 4.80 13.38 -3.19
C THR A 278 3.29 13.42 -2.98
N THR A 279 2.50 13.29 -4.06
CA THR A 279 1.03 13.16 -3.98
C THR A 279 0.46 12.23 -5.05
N ILE A 280 -0.48 11.37 -4.66
CA ILE A 280 -1.21 10.47 -5.57
C ILE A 280 -2.74 10.49 -5.35
N ASP A 281 -3.22 11.09 -4.26
CA ASP A 281 -4.62 10.97 -3.84
C ASP A 281 -5.54 11.75 -4.79
N PHE A 282 -6.59 11.08 -5.26
CA PHE A 282 -7.55 11.61 -6.22
C PHE A 282 -8.73 12.34 -5.55
N ASN A 283 -8.84 12.31 -4.22
CA ASN A 283 -9.96 12.87 -3.47
C ASN A 283 -9.71 14.30 -3.00
N GLN A 284 -10.71 15.16 -3.22
CA GLN A 284 -10.75 16.52 -2.70
C GLN A 284 -10.58 16.57 -1.16
N VAL A 285 -11.12 15.58 -0.44
CA VAL A 285 -11.02 15.53 1.03
C VAL A 285 -9.57 15.45 1.51
N ASN A 286 -8.69 14.77 0.77
CA ASN A 286 -7.28 14.74 1.14
C ASN A 286 -6.61 16.09 0.92
N PHE A 287 -6.94 16.79 -0.16
CA PHE A 287 -6.49 18.16 -0.42
C PHE A 287 -6.86 19.12 0.71
N GLN A 288 -8.09 19.04 1.24
CA GLN A 288 -8.56 19.89 2.36
C GLN A 288 -7.67 19.83 3.60
N LYS A 289 -6.90 18.74 3.80
CA LYS A 289 -5.96 18.62 4.93
C LYS A 289 -4.81 19.63 4.85
N PHE A 290 -4.40 20.02 3.65
CA PHE A 290 -3.31 20.96 3.41
C PHE A 290 -3.71 22.15 2.51
N ALA A 291 -4.99 22.29 2.17
CA ALA A 291 -5.54 23.33 1.29
C ALA A 291 -5.40 24.77 1.81
N ASN A 292 -4.89 25.00 3.02
CA ASN A 292 -4.58 26.33 3.57
C ASN A 292 -3.12 26.43 4.04
N VAL A 293 -2.25 25.53 3.56
CA VAL A 293 -0.83 25.51 3.90
C VAL A 293 -0.09 26.39 2.89
N PRO A 294 0.69 27.40 3.34
CA PRO A 294 1.52 28.23 2.46
C PRO A 294 2.74 27.43 2.00
N ILE A 295 2.65 26.87 0.80
CA ILE A 295 3.72 26.05 0.21
C ILE A 295 4.75 26.95 -0.46
N ASP A 296 6.01 26.83 -0.05
CA ASP A 296 7.11 27.58 -0.64
C ASP A 296 7.38 27.15 -2.09
N SER A 297 7.70 28.10 -2.97
CA SER A 297 7.99 27.84 -4.39
C SER A 297 9.33 27.14 -4.66
N ASP A 298 10.14 26.89 -3.63
CA ASP A 298 11.38 26.13 -3.73
C ASP A 298 11.21 24.64 -3.39
N ILE A 299 10.00 24.23 -2.97
CA ILE A 299 9.62 22.83 -2.74
C ILE A 299 9.19 22.22 -4.07
N SER A 300 9.78 21.07 -4.39
CA SER A 300 9.44 20.34 -5.62
C SER A 300 8.28 19.37 -5.39
N LEU A 301 7.48 19.12 -6.42
CA LEU A 301 6.36 18.18 -6.40
C LEU A 301 6.66 16.99 -7.33
N VAL A 302 6.46 15.77 -6.85
CA VAL A 302 6.34 14.57 -7.70
C VAL A 302 4.92 14.03 -7.54
N TYR A 303 4.20 13.86 -8.65
CA TYR A 303 2.78 13.53 -8.59
C TYR A 303 2.33 12.52 -9.63
N HIS A 304 1.28 11.78 -9.28
CA HIS A 304 0.56 10.91 -10.21
C HIS A 304 -0.44 11.73 -11.05
N PRO A 305 -0.53 11.55 -12.38
CA PRO A 305 -1.44 12.32 -13.24
C PRO A 305 -2.93 12.27 -12.84
N GLY A 306 -3.37 11.18 -12.20
CA GLY A 306 -4.73 11.02 -11.69
C GLY A 306 -5.00 11.61 -10.30
N GLY A 307 -4.00 12.22 -9.66
CA GLY A 307 -4.16 12.90 -8.38
C GLY A 307 -5.09 14.12 -8.47
N TYR A 308 -5.64 14.56 -7.35
CA TYR A 308 -6.59 15.67 -7.33
C TYR A 308 -5.95 16.96 -7.87
N TYR A 309 -6.63 17.61 -8.82
CA TYR A 309 -6.01 18.67 -9.63
C TYR A 309 -5.62 19.92 -8.82
N GLU A 310 -6.38 20.28 -7.79
CA GLU A 310 -6.03 21.41 -6.92
C GLU A 310 -4.78 21.11 -6.08
N SER A 311 -4.56 19.83 -5.71
CA SER A 311 -3.34 19.41 -5.02
C SER A 311 -2.11 19.69 -5.85
N ILE A 312 -2.17 19.49 -7.17
CA ILE A 312 -1.03 19.72 -8.08
C ILE A 312 -0.82 21.21 -8.34
N ARG A 313 -1.91 21.97 -8.49
CA ARG A 313 -1.88 23.42 -8.74
C ARG A 313 -1.43 24.24 -7.52
N ALA A 314 -1.58 23.70 -6.32
CA ALA A 314 -1.08 24.32 -5.09
C ALA A 314 0.46 24.45 -5.06
N PHE A 315 1.19 23.66 -5.85
CA PHE A 315 2.66 23.72 -5.92
C PHE A 315 3.12 24.57 -7.10
N GLN A 316 3.95 25.56 -6.80
CA GLN A 316 4.53 26.50 -7.79
C GLN A 316 6.01 26.22 -8.11
N GLY A 317 6.64 25.31 -7.36
CA GLY A 317 8.02 24.89 -7.58
C GLY A 317 8.17 23.92 -8.76
N PRO A 318 9.36 23.31 -8.92
CA PRO A 318 9.58 22.28 -9.94
C PRO A 318 8.60 21.12 -9.76
N ARG A 319 8.05 20.61 -10.86
CA ARG A 319 7.07 19.52 -10.85
C ARG A 319 7.53 18.39 -11.75
N PHE A 320 7.37 17.16 -11.27
CA PHE A 320 7.71 15.95 -12.00
C PHE A 320 6.57 14.95 -12.01
N THR A 321 6.42 14.22 -13.11
CA THR A 321 5.39 13.19 -13.26
C THR A 321 5.88 12.01 -14.12
N SER A 322 5.18 10.88 -14.00
CA SER A 322 5.48 9.62 -14.69
C SER A 322 4.64 9.47 -15.95
N SER A 323 5.23 8.94 -17.02
CA SER A 323 4.51 8.45 -18.22
C SER A 323 3.91 7.07 -17.99
N LEU A 324 4.51 6.27 -17.10
CA LEU A 324 4.05 4.92 -16.78
C LEU A 324 2.85 4.98 -15.83
N VAL A 325 1.64 4.96 -16.41
CA VAL A 325 0.38 4.91 -15.69
C VAL A 325 -0.52 3.85 -16.34
N PRO A 326 -0.93 2.79 -15.62
CA PRO A 326 -1.60 1.63 -16.22
C PRO A 326 -3.07 1.88 -16.65
N ASN A 327 -3.58 3.11 -16.52
CA ASN A 327 -4.96 3.46 -16.90
C ASN A 327 -5.08 3.88 -18.37
N ARG A 328 -6.23 3.57 -18.99
CA ARG A 328 -6.48 3.75 -20.42
C ARG A 328 -6.28 5.20 -20.90
N ILE A 329 -6.73 6.20 -20.13
CA ILE A 329 -6.67 7.62 -20.52
C ILE A 329 -5.26 8.21 -20.39
N PRO A 330 -4.55 8.10 -19.25
CA PRO A 330 -3.14 8.46 -19.19
C PRO A 330 -2.30 7.81 -20.28
N ALA A 331 -2.46 6.51 -20.52
CA ALA A 331 -1.72 5.79 -21.55
C ALA A 331 -1.97 6.36 -22.95
N TRP A 332 -3.24 6.65 -23.28
CA TRP A 332 -3.63 7.31 -24.51
C TRP A 332 -2.99 8.69 -24.67
N LEU A 333 -3.07 9.55 -23.65
CA LEU A 333 -2.57 10.92 -23.76
C LEU A 333 -1.03 10.98 -23.78
N MET A 334 -0.37 10.11 -23.01
CA MET A 334 1.08 10.05 -22.92
C MET A 334 1.76 9.53 -24.18
N GLN A 335 1.04 8.86 -25.10
CA GLN A 335 1.62 8.42 -26.38
C GLN A 335 2.12 9.58 -27.26
N TYR A 336 1.61 10.80 -27.02
CA TYR A 336 1.99 12.03 -27.73
C TYR A 336 3.08 12.83 -27.02
N VAL A 337 3.56 12.35 -25.88
CA VAL A 337 4.56 13.02 -25.05
C VAL A 337 5.80 12.13 -25.02
N GLU A 338 6.98 12.71 -25.24
CA GLU A 338 8.23 11.98 -25.07
C GLU A 338 8.29 11.36 -23.66
N ASP A 339 8.86 10.15 -23.59
CA ASP A 339 8.83 9.33 -22.39
C ASP A 339 9.41 10.05 -21.16
N LYS A 340 8.52 10.29 -20.19
CA LYS A 340 8.81 10.91 -18.89
C LYS A 340 9.44 9.95 -17.88
N GLY A 341 9.60 8.67 -18.23
CA GLY A 341 10.05 7.61 -17.34
C GLY A 341 8.95 7.09 -16.42
N GLY A 342 9.22 5.93 -15.81
CA GLY A 342 8.29 5.23 -14.93
C GLY A 342 8.61 5.38 -13.46
N LEU A 343 7.59 5.58 -12.65
CA LEU A 343 7.67 5.51 -11.19
C LEU A 343 6.52 4.66 -10.65
N ALA A 344 6.84 3.61 -9.89
CA ALA A 344 5.82 2.78 -9.25
C ALA A 344 5.08 3.59 -8.17
N SER A 345 3.77 3.77 -8.34
CA SER A 345 2.94 4.54 -7.40
C SER A 345 2.66 3.81 -6.09
N GLY A 346 2.67 2.48 -6.11
CA GLY A 346 2.24 1.62 -5.00
C GLY A 346 0.80 1.89 -4.57
N THR A 347 0.47 1.55 -3.33
CA THR A 347 -0.90 1.64 -2.78
C THR A 347 -1.16 2.91 -1.96
N THR A 348 -0.11 3.61 -1.54
CA THR A 348 -0.20 4.84 -0.74
C THR A 348 0.84 5.85 -1.21
N VAL A 349 0.66 7.13 -0.86
CA VAL A 349 1.61 8.20 -1.18
C VAL A 349 3.04 7.85 -0.73
N ALA A 350 3.18 7.20 0.42
CA ALA A 350 4.48 6.82 0.97
C ALA A 350 5.20 5.75 0.15
N HIS A 351 4.48 4.86 -0.55
CA HIS A 351 5.10 3.95 -1.51
C HIS A 351 5.70 4.71 -2.68
N MET A 352 5.00 5.72 -3.21
CA MET A 352 5.55 6.57 -4.26
C MET A 352 6.80 7.32 -3.77
N SER A 353 6.82 7.79 -2.52
CA SER A 353 8.03 8.40 -1.91
C SER A 353 9.19 7.41 -1.86
N PHE A 354 8.92 6.15 -1.53
CA PHE A 354 9.92 5.09 -1.51
C PHE A 354 10.45 4.73 -2.90
N SER A 355 9.57 4.50 -3.86
CA SER A 355 9.92 4.30 -5.26
C SER A 355 10.76 5.46 -5.80
N LEU A 356 10.44 6.70 -5.40
CA LEU A 356 11.16 7.90 -5.81
C LEU A 356 12.57 7.93 -5.24
N ALA A 357 12.74 7.62 -3.95
CA ALA A 357 14.07 7.53 -3.33
C ALA A 357 14.94 6.47 -4.02
N ARG A 358 14.36 5.29 -4.33
CA ARG A 358 15.05 4.25 -5.11
C ARG A 358 15.44 4.74 -6.50
N HIS A 359 14.51 5.36 -7.22
CA HIS A 359 14.74 5.89 -8.56
C HIS A 359 15.84 6.97 -8.58
N MET A 360 15.93 7.79 -7.54
CA MET A 360 16.98 8.80 -7.39
C MET A 360 18.34 8.22 -6.95
N GLY A 361 18.43 6.90 -6.73
CA GLY A 361 19.67 6.21 -6.32
C GLY A 361 20.03 6.40 -4.85
N CYS A 362 19.09 6.86 -4.00
CA CYS A 362 19.37 7.16 -2.60
C CYS A 362 19.69 5.89 -1.79
N ASN A 363 20.65 6.00 -0.87
CA ASN A 363 21.04 4.95 0.07
C ASN A 363 21.71 5.59 1.31
N PRO A 364 21.29 5.28 2.55
CA PRO A 364 20.09 4.51 2.92
C PRO A 364 18.78 5.22 2.58
N ILE A 365 17.68 4.47 2.59
CA ILE A 365 16.31 5.00 2.55
C ILE A 365 15.70 4.83 3.93
N VAL A 366 15.30 5.93 4.54
CA VAL A 366 14.89 6.02 5.95
C VAL A 366 13.40 6.35 6.01
N LEU A 367 12.63 5.53 6.72
CA LEU A 367 11.20 5.74 6.95
C LEU A 367 10.99 6.50 8.26
N MET A 368 10.13 7.52 8.25
CA MET A 368 9.79 8.31 9.43
C MET A 368 8.30 8.63 9.45
N GLY A 369 7.65 8.48 10.61
CA GLY A 369 6.20 8.71 10.73
C GLY A 369 5.37 7.70 9.92
N GLN A 370 5.94 6.55 9.59
CA GLN A 370 5.29 5.50 8.80
C GLN A 370 4.74 4.38 9.71
N ASP A 371 3.81 4.76 10.58
CA ASP A 371 3.31 3.89 11.65
C ASP A 371 2.56 2.65 11.13
N LEU A 372 1.62 2.82 10.19
CA LEU A 372 0.76 1.73 9.66
C LEU A 372 0.08 0.88 10.76
N ALA A 373 -0.13 1.48 11.93
CA ALA A 373 -0.81 0.92 13.08
C ALA A 373 -1.29 2.08 13.98
N PHE A 374 -2.12 1.77 14.98
CA PHE A 374 -2.63 2.75 15.93
C PHE A 374 -2.04 2.54 17.33
N PRO A 375 -0.76 2.87 17.54
CA PRO A 375 -0.18 2.80 18.88
C PRO A 375 -0.97 3.72 19.82
N LYS A 376 -1.37 3.20 20.98
CA LYS A 376 -2.17 3.93 22.00
C LYS A 376 -3.50 4.49 21.47
N ASN A 377 -4.13 3.87 20.46
CA ASN A 377 -5.35 4.34 19.79
C ASN A 377 -5.23 5.73 19.11
N GLN A 378 -4.02 6.22 18.84
CA GLN A 378 -3.82 7.47 18.10
C GLN A 378 -3.79 7.23 16.60
N VAL A 379 -4.51 8.08 15.86
CA VAL A 379 -4.77 7.90 14.42
C VAL A 379 -3.79 8.67 13.53
N HIS A 380 -3.42 9.90 13.92
CA HIS A 380 -2.49 10.77 13.19
C HIS A 380 -1.76 11.74 14.15
N ALA A 381 -0.62 12.28 13.71
CA ALA A 381 0.11 13.33 14.42
C ALA A 381 -0.65 14.68 14.41
N GLY A 382 -0.64 15.42 15.52
CA GLY A 382 -1.00 16.84 15.58
C GLY A 382 -2.47 17.19 15.26
N ASP A 383 -3.42 16.43 15.80
CA ASP A 383 -4.87 16.63 15.65
C ASP A 383 -5.34 16.73 14.18
N LEU A 384 -4.80 15.84 13.33
CA LEU A 384 -5.25 15.61 11.94
C LEU A 384 -6.58 14.83 11.86
N SER A 385 -7.37 14.82 12.94
CA SER A 385 -8.56 14.01 13.19
C SER A 385 -9.81 14.51 12.43
N LEU A 386 -9.76 14.58 11.11
CA LEU A 386 -10.96 14.81 10.28
C LEU A 386 -11.80 13.54 10.07
N TRP A 387 -11.41 12.40 10.64
CA TRP A 387 -12.06 11.11 10.42
C TRP A 387 -12.42 10.41 11.72
N LYS A 388 -13.64 9.87 11.77
CA LYS A 388 -13.96 8.70 12.59
C LYS A 388 -13.44 7.48 11.84
N ILE A 389 -12.48 6.76 12.42
CA ILE A 389 -12.06 5.47 11.87
C ILE A 389 -13.13 4.45 12.22
N ASP A 390 -13.59 3.74 11.19
CA ASP A 390 -14.39 2.54 11.38
C ASP A 390 -13.47 1.44 11.88
N THR A 391 -13.57 1.11 13.18
CA THR A 391 -12.74 0.09 13.82
C THR A 391 -13.28 -1.32 13.62
N SER A 392 -14.35 -1.51 12.83
CA SER A 392 -14.92 -2.83 12.57
C SER A 392 -13.98 -3.77 11.79
N ASP A 393 -13.01 -3.20 11.06
CA ASP A 393 -12.00 -3.90 10.26
C ASP A 393 -10.59 -3.84 10.91
N MET A 394 -10.54 -3.76 12.25
CA MET A 394 -9.28 -3.69 12.99
C MET A 394 -8.78 -5.09 13.35
N GLU A 395 -7.54 -5.37 12.98
CA GLU A 395 -6.83 -6.61 13.29
C GLU A 395 -5.58 -6.33 14.14
N THR A 396 -5.08 -7.35 14.82
CA THR A 396 -3.84 -7.25 15.62
C THR A 396 -2.64 -7.71 14.81
N ILE A 397 -1.56 -6.93 14.85
CA ILE A 397 -0.25 -7.24 14.26
C ILE A 397 0.88 -6.90 15.25
N ASP A 398 2.11 -7.29 14.95
CA ASP A 398 3.26 -6.92 15.78
C ASP A 398 3.76 -5.50 15.48
N ASP A 399 4.06 -4.75 16.53
CA ASP A 399 4.78 -3.46 16.45
C ASP A 399 6.30 -3.66 16.30
N ILE A 400 7.05 -2.58 16.12
CA ILE A 400 8.53 -2.63 15.97
C ILE A 400 9.27 -3.26 17.17
N PHE A 401 8.62 -3.39 18.33
CA PHE A 401 9.16 -4.00 19.54
C PHE A 401 8.70 -5.46 19.70
N GLY A 402 7.78 -5.94 18.85
CA GLY A 402 7.19 -7.28 18.91
C GLY A 402 5.96 -7.37 19.82
N GLU A 403 5.35 -6.24 20.18
CA GLU A 403 4.13 -6.17 20.98
C GLU A 403 2.89 -6.10 20.07
N PRO A 404 1.74 -6.65 20.48
CA PRO A 404 0.51 -6.57 19.68
C PRO A 404 -0.03 -5.14 19.57
N VAL A 405 -0.34 -4.71 18.34
CA VAL A 405 -0.93 -3.40 18.03
C VAL A 405 -2.06 -3.52 16.99
N GLY A 406 -3.10 -2.69 17.14
CA GLY A 406 -4.20 -2.62 16.20
C GLY A 406 -3.81 -1.97 14.86
N SER A 407 -4.22 -2.57 13.76
CA SER A 407 -4.01 -2.07 12.39
C SER A 407 -5.21 -2.40 11.49
N MET A 408 -5.40 -1.62 10.42
CA MET A 408 -6.48 -1.86 9.44
C MET A 408 -6.02 -2.85 8.37
N THR A 409 -6.95 -3.56 7.74
CA THR A 409 -6.69 -4.40 6.56
C THR A 409 -5.95 -3.65 5.45
N SER A 410 -6.31 -2.38 5.21
CA SER A 410 -5.62 -1.53 4.23
C SER A 410 -4.16 -1.22 4.61
N PHE A 411 -3.84 -1.08 5.89
CA PHE A 411 -2.47 -0.89 6.38
C PHE A 411 -1.66 -2.17 6.30
N LYS A 412 -2.24 -3.33 6.59
CA LYS A 412 -1.59 -4.63 6.37
C LYS A 412 -1.20 -4.83 4.90
N HIS A 413 -2.10 -4.46 4.00
CA HIS A 413 -1.81 -4.49 2.57
C HIS A 413 -0.69 -3.49 2.21
N ALA A 414 -0.68 -2.29 2.79
CA ALA A 414 0.42 -1.34 2.62
C ALA A 414 1.76 -1.89 3.15
N ILE A 415 1.79 -2.57 4.30
CA ILE A 415 2.99 -3.22 4.84
C ILE A 415 3.50 -4.27 3.85
N TYR A 416 2.63 -5.15 3.36
CA TYR A 416 2.99 -6.17 2.37
C TYR A 416 3.69 -5.60 1.13
N HIS A 417 3.17 -4.52 0.56
CA HIS A 417 3.76 -3.88 -0.62
C HIS A 417 5.10 -3.21 -0.31
N PHE A 418 5.27 -2.64 0.88
CA PHE A 418 6.57 -2.15 1.34
C PHE A 418 7.59 -3.27 1.49
N GLU A 419 7.24 -4.35 2.19
CA GLU A 419 8.13 -5.50 2.41
C GLU A 419 8.59 -6.13 1.09
N LYS A 420 7.66 -6.23 0.12
CA LYS A 420 8.00 -6.65 -1.24
C LYS A 420 8.99 -5.67 -1.89
N ALA A 421 8.71 -4.37 -1.83
CA ALA A 421 9.59 -3.37 -2.41
C ALA A 421 10.98 -3.30 -1.72
N PHE A 422 11.07 -3.69 -0.43
CA PHE A 422 12.32 -3.81 0.31
C PHE A 422 13.13 -5.03 -0.13
N ALA A 423 12.47 -6.15 -0.40
CA ALA A 423 13.14 -7.36 -0.90
C ALA A 423 13.72 -7.18 -2.33
N GLU A 424 13.14 -6.28 -3.13
CA GLU A 424 13.55 -6.00 -4.51
C GLU A 424 14.66 -4.94 -4.63
N THR A 425 15.24 -4.45 -3.53
CA THR A 425 16.22 -3.36 -3.55
C THR A 425 17.49 -3.68 -2.79
N GLU A 426 18.63 -3.19 -3.30
CA GLU A 426 19.92 -3.31 -2.63
C GLU A 426 20.20 -2.16 -1.63
N ALA A 427 19.33 -1.14 -1.62
CA ALA A 427 19.44 -0.01 -0.70
C ALA A 427 19.22 -0.47 0.75
N THR A 428 19.97 0.10 1.69
CA THR A 428 19.75 -0.13 3.12
C THR A 428 18.45 0.55 3.53
N ILE A 429 17.50 -0.22 4.06
CA ILE A 429 16.21 0.29 4.51
C ILE A 429 16.22 0.43 6.03
N ILE A 430 15.95 1.64 6.52
CA ILE A 430 15.94 1.95 7.94
C ILE A 430 14.53 2.41 8.35
N ASP A 431 13.99 1.82 9.41
CA ASP A 431 12.74 2.27 10.03
C ASP A 431 13.04 3.14 11.25
N ALA A 432 12.98 4.46 11.05
CA ALA A 432 13.15 5.49 12.07
C ALA A 432 11.81 6.06 12.58
N THR A 433 10.74 5.28 12.41
CA THR A 433 9.41 5.62 12.92
C THR A 433 9.36 5.59 14.45
N GLU A 434 10.20 4.78 15.13
CA GLU A 434 10.24 4.65 16.59
C GLU A 434 8.88 4.28 17.25
N ALA A 435 7.94 3.77 16.46
CA ALA A 435 6.67 3.16 16.85
C ALA A 435 6.07 2.44 15.62
N GLY A 436 4.84 1.95 15.78
CA GLY A 436 4.05 1.43 14.68
C GLY A 436 4.38 -0.01 14.32
N ALA A 437 3.79 -0.47 13.22
CA ALA A 437 3.88 -1.83 12.73
C ALA A 437 5.32 -2.22 12.38
N LYS A 438 5.69 -3.45 12.74
CA LYS A 438 6.91 -4.07 12.24
C LYS A 438 6.83 -4.25 10.72
N LYS A 439 7.95 -4.00 10.04
CA LYS A 439 8.07 -4.13 8.58
C LYS A 439 9.29 -4.99 8.26
N GLN A 440 9.08 -6.17 7.69
CA GLN A 440 10.15 -7.09 7.30
C GLN A 440 11.05 -6.47 6.22
N GLY A 441 12.36 -6.57 6.39
CA GLY A 441 13.34 -5.98 5.45
C GLY A 441 13.77 -4.55 5.79
N ALA A 442 13.13 -3.89 6.78
CA ALA A 442 13.58 -2.61 7.32
C ALA A 442 14.23 -2.79 8.69
N ARG A 443 15.40 -2.18 8.91
CA ARG A 443 16.11 -2.21 10.20
C ARG A 443 15.60 -1.11 11.14
N PRO A 444 15.05 -1.42 12.33
CA PRO A 444 14.69 -0.39 13.31
C PRO A 444 15.92 0.39 13.80
N MET A 445 15.85 1.72 13.82
CA MET A 445 16.94 2.59 14.28
C MET A 445 16.39 3.99 14.61
N ARG A 446 16.86 4.69 15.64
CA ARG A 446 16.36 6.05 15.91
C ARG A 446 16.88 7.05 14.88
N LEU A 447 16.13 8.11 14.64
CA LEU A 447 16.54 9.12 13.65
C LEU A 447 17.86 9.81 14.04
N ARG A 448 18.11 10.02 15.34
CA ARG A 448 19.35 10.63 15.82
C ARG A 448 20.58 9.83 15.39
N GLU A 449 20.60 8.53 15.64
CA GLU A 449 21.74 7.70 15.22
C GLU A 449 21.82 7.57 13.69
N VAL A 450 20.69 7.66 12.97
CA VAL A 450 20.73 7.70 11.49
C VAL A 450 21.47 8.95 11.01
N ILE A 451 21.22 10.09 11.64
CA ILE A 451 21.91 11.34 11.33
C ILE A 451 23.41 11.18 11.58
N ASP A 452 23.78 10.62 12.71
CA ASP A 452 25.18 10.47 13.13
C ASP A 452 25.94 9.46 12.26
N GLU A 453 25.32 8.32 11.92
CA GLU A 453 25.95 7.24 11.13
C GLU A 453 25.95 7.50 9.62
N TYR A 454 24.88 8.07 9.05
CA TYR A 454 24.68 8.13 7.60
C TYR A 454 24.64 9.54 7.02
N CYS A 455 24.32 10.56 7.82
CA CYS A 455 24.15 11.93 7.32
C CYS A 455 25.37 12.83 7.60
N ASN A 456 26.48 12.27 8.10
CA ASN A 456 27.75 12.98 8.22
C ASN A 456 28.47 13.10 6.87
N ILE A 457 27.79 13.71 5.89
CA ILE A 457 28.28 13.93 4.53
C ILE A 457 28.21 15.43 4.18
N PRO A 458 29.00 15.91 3.20
CA PRO A 458 28.96 17.31 2.78
C PRO A 458 27.56 17.74 2.31
N ALA A 459 27.10 18.90 2.79
CA ALA A 459 25.84 19.46 2.36
C ALA A 459 25.90 19.92 0.89
N ILE A 460 24.82 19.69 0.13
CA ILE A 460 24.67 20.17 -1.26
C ILE A 460 23.37 20.96 -1.42
N ASP A 461 23.28 21.71 -2.51
CA ASP A 461 22.05 22.39 -2.91
C ASP A 461 21.09 21.44 -3.63
N ILE A 462 20.39 20.60 -2.84
CA ILE A 462 19.39 19.64 -3.33
C ILE A 462 18.30 20.36 -4.13
N LYS A 463 17.77 21.48 -3.61
CA LYS A 463 16.72 22.27 -4.27
C LYS A 463 17.19 22.89 -5.58
N GLY A 464 18.45 23.33 -5.67
CA GLY A 464 19.07 23.80 -6.91
C GLY A 464 19.14 22.71 -7.97
N LEU A 465 19.57 21.50 -7.59
CA LEU A 465 19.63 20.35 -8.50
C LEU A 465 18.25 19.94 -9.02
N LEU A 466 17.24 19.89 -8.14
CA LEU A 466 15.85 19.63 -8.53
C LEU A 466 15.31 20.71 -9.47
N ARG A 467 15.64 21.97 -9.21
CA ARG A 467 15.26 23.08 -10.09
C ARG A 467 15.87 22.94 -11.48
N GLU A 468 17.13 22.55 -11.57
CA GLU A 468 17.80 22.32 -12.85
C GLU A 468 17.17 21.16 -13.61
N ALA A 469 16.92 20.04 -12.94
CA ALA A 469 16.23 18.89 -13.51
C ALA A 469 14.83 19.25 -14.05
N GLY A 470 14.12 20.15 -13.35
CA GLY A 470 12.77 20.61 -13.71
C GLY A 470 12.70 21.66 -14.83
N LYS A 471 13.83 22.12 -15.40
CA LYS A 471 13.83 23.08 -16.52
C LYS A 471 13.60 22.41 -17.87
N THR A 472 13.97 21.14 -18.01
CA THR A 472 13.87 20.43 -19.28
C THR A 472 12.49 19.80 -19.40
N LEU A 473 11.73 20.20 -20.42
CA LEU A 473 10.43 19.61 -20.75
C LEU A 473 10.58 18.62 -21.90
N GLU A 474 9.86 17.52 -21.80
CA GLU A 474 9.74 16.51 -22.86
C GLU A 474 9.01 17.07 -24.08
N LEU A 475 9.40 16.62 -25.27
CA LEU A 475 8.76 17.00 -26.53
C LEU A 475 7.31 16.50 -26.59
N VAL A 476 6.42 17.31 -27.17
CA VAL A 476 4.98 17.00 -27.30
C VAL A 476 4.55 17.14 -28.75
N GLN A 477 3.93 16.08 -29.29
CA GLN A 477 3.31 16.08 -30.62
C GLN A 477 1.92 16.75 -30.56
N MET A 478 1.91 18.05 -30.26
CA MET A 478 0.67 18.80 -29.94
C MET A 478 -0.37 18.76 -31.08
N GLY A 479 0.08 18.82 -32.34
CA GLY A 479 -0.82 18.77 -33.49
C GLY A 479 -1.54 17.42 -33.63
N ASP A 480 -0.82 16.32 -33.43
CA ASP A 480 -1.39 14.96 -33.48
C ASP A 480 -2.32 14.71 -32.31
N LEU A 481 -1.91 15.10 -31.10
CA LEU A 481 -2.73 15.04 -29.90
C LEU A 481 -4.08 15.76 -30.10
N LEU A 482 -4.07 17.02 -30.56
CA LEU A 482 -5.31 17.80 -30.71
C LEU A 482 -6.24 17.21 -31.77
N ARG A 483 -5.69 16.76 -32.91
CA ARG A 483 -6.48 16.10 -33.96
C ARG A 483 -7.16 14.83 -33.44
N ASP A 484 -6.42 14.04 -32.67
CA ASP A 484 -6.91 12.80 -32.13
C ASP A 484 -7.96 13.01 -31.03
N MET A 485 -7.75 14.00 -30.16
CA MET A 485 -8.75 14.40 -29.17
C MET A 485 -10.04 14.94 -29.81
N ASP A 486 -9.94 15.75 -30.87
CA ASP A 486 -11.11 16.22 -31.63
C ASP A 486 -11.87 15.04 -32.25
N PHE A 487 -11.16 14.07 -32.82
CA PHE A 487 -11.75 12.84 -33.37
C PHE A 487 -12.48 12.05 -32.28
N ILE A 488 -11.83 11.73 -31.17
CA ILE A 488 -12.44 10.99 -30.05
C ILE A 488 -13.64 11.75 -29.46
N SER A 489 -13.57 13.08 -29.36
CA SER A 489 -14.72 13.88 -28.94
C SER A 489 -15.91 13.75 -29.88
N ALA A 490 -15.68 13.73 -31.20
CA ALA A 490 -16.75 13.57 -32.19
C ALA A 490 -17.37 12.17 -32.10
N GLU A 491 -16.55 11.14 -31.89
CA GLU A 491 -17.01 9.76 -31.68
C GLU A 491 -17.95 9.66 -30.47
N PHE A 492 -17.72 10.40 -29.39
CA PHE A 492 -18.64 10.41 -28.24
C PHE A 492 -20.02 11.00 -28.57
N ASP A 493 -20.11 11.97 -29.49
CA ASP A 493 -21.41 12.47 -29.97
C ASP A 493 -22.15 11.40 -30.76
N CYS A 494 -21.44 10.67 -31.63
CA CYS A 494 -21.98 9.55 -32.39
C CYS A 494 -22.49 8.44 -31.44
N ILE A 495 -21.65 8.01 -30.49
CA ILE A 495 -22.02 7.00 -29.48
C ILE A 495 -23.26 7.41 -28.69
N ALA A 496 -23.33 8.65 -28.20
CA ALA A 496 -24.48 9.10 -27.41
C ALA A 496 -25.79 9.08 -28.23
N LYS A 497 -25.72 9.50 -29.50
CA LYS A 497 -26.85 9.47 -30.42
C LYS A 497 -27.28 8.04 -30.75
N GLU A 498 -26.34 7.21 -31.18
CA GLU A 498 -26.61 5.83 -31.58
C GLU A 498 -27.14 4.98 -30.42
N ALA A 499 -26.62 5.18 -29.20
CA ALA A 499 -27.14 4.53 -28.01
C ALA A 499 -28.61 4.90 -27.74
N GLY A 500 -28.96 6.17 -27.97
CA GLY A 500 -30.36 6.64 -27.92
C GLY A 500 -31.24 6.00 -29.00
N ASP A 501 -30.72 5.87 -30.22
CA ASP A 501 -31.42 5.21 -31.33
C ASP A 501 -31.66 3.72 -31.04
N VAL A 502 -30.67 3.01 -30.50
CA VAL A 502 -30.81 1.60 -30.07
C VAL A 502 -31.89 1.48 -29.00
N LEU A 503 -31.85 2.32 -27.95
CA LEU A 503 -32.85 2.31 -26.87
C LEU A 503 -34.27 2.55 -27.38
N ALA A 504 -34.44 3.44 -28.36
CA ALA A 504 -35.74 3.71 -28.96
C ALA A 504 -36.29 2.50 -29.74
N VAL A 505 -35.41 1.73 -30.40
CA VAL A 505 -35.78 0.52 -31.14
C VAL A 505 -36.04 -0.64 -30.18
N THR A 506 -35.15 -0.90 -29.22
CA THR A 506 -35.29 -2.00 -28.26
C THR A 506 -36.46 -1.79 -27.30
N GLY A 507 -36.79 -0.55 -26.95
CA GLY A 507 -38.01 -0.23 -26.22
C GLY A 507 -39.30 -0.57 -26.99
N LYS A 508 -39.28 -0.50 -28.33
CA LYS A 508 -40.41 -0.95 -29.17
C LYS A 508 -40.45 -2.47 -29.27
N LEU A 509 -39.30 -3.13 -29.39
CA LEU A 509 -39.18 -4.59 -29.37
C LEU A 509 -39.71 -5.15 -28.05
N LYS A 510 -39.28 -4.60 -26.90
CA LYS A 510 -39.77 -4.98 -25.57
C LYS A 510 -41.29 -4.95 -25.46
N LYS A 511 -41.93 -3.85 -25.91
CA LYS A 511 -43.39 -3.73 -25.92
C LYS A 511 -44.11 -4.78 -26.79
N LYS A 512 -43.46 -5.29 -27.84
CA LYS A 512 -44.00 -6.37 -28.67
C LYS A 512 -43.79 -7.73 -28.03
N ILE A 513 -42.63 -7.96 -27.42
CA ILE A 513 -42.33 -9.17 -26.62
C ILE A 513 -43.34 -9.31 -25.48
N ASP A 514 -43.56 -8.24 -24.70
CA ASP A 514 -44.53 -8.22 -23.59
C ASP A 514 -45.97 -8.50 -24.03
N LYS A 515 -46.29 -8.29 -25.32
CA LYS A 515 -47.60 -8.57 -25.93
C LYS A 515 -47.67 -9.92 -26.65
N GLY A 516 -46.59 -10.70 -26.67
CA GLY A 516 -46.49 -11.95 -27.43
C GLY A 516 -46.51 -11.77 -28.95
N GLN A 517 -46.05 -10.63 -29.48
CA GLN A 517 -46.10 -10.26 -30.90
C GLN A 517 -44.73 -10.42 -31.58
N MET A 518 -44.11 -11.60 -31.48
CA MET A 518 -42.77 -11.85 -32.02
C MET A 518 -42.79 -12.28 -33.50
N ASP A 519 -43.88 -12.88 -33.99
CA ASP A 519 -44.06 -13.30 -35.38
C ASP A 519 -44.48 -12.17 -36.35
N ASP A 520 -44.51 -10.92 -35.89
CA ASP A 520 -44.95 -9.77 -36.68
C ASP A 520 -43.84 -9.30 -37.65
N GLU A 521 -44.17 -9.00 -38.91
CA GLU A 521 -43.23 -8.44 -39.90
C GLU A 521 -42.57 -7.14 -39.38
N GLN A 522 -43.32 -6.37 -38.57
CA GLN A 522 -42.78 -5.19 -37.92
C GLN A 522 -41.73 -5.53 -36.84
N PHE A 523 -41.86 -6.67 -36.16
CA PHE A 523 -40.88 -7.15 -35.19
C PHE A 523 -39.55 -7.49 -35.87
N CYS A 524 -39.59 -8.26 -36.97
CA CYS A 524 -38.39 -8.60 -37.75
C CYS A 524 -37.64 -7.33 -38.22
N ARG A 525 -38.35 -6.36 -38.81
CA ARG A 525 -37.75 -5.08 -39.24
C ARG A 525 -37.13 -4.27 -38.10
N LEU A 526 -37.73 -4.31 -36.91
CA LEU A 526 -37.18 -3.64 -35.72
C LEU A 526 -35.94 -4.36 -35.20
N SER A 527 -35.92 -5.69 -35.27
CA SER A 527 -34.77 -6.52 -34.87
C SER A 527 -33.56 -6.27 -35.78
N GLU A 528 -33.73 -6.34 -37.10
CA GLU A 528 -32.68 -6.03 -38.08
C GLU A 528 -32.14 -4.59 -37.92
N LYS A 529 -33.03 -3.65 -37.58
CA LYS A 529 -32.62 -2.27 -37.30
C LYS A 529 -31.80 -2.16 -36.01
N ALA A 530 -32.19 -2.88 -34.95
CA ALA A 530 -31.45 -2.89 -33.69
C ALA A 530 -30.05 -3.51 -33.86
N GLU A 531 -29.93 -4.59 -34.63
CA GLU A 531 -28.66 -5.24 -34.94
C GLU A 531 -27.73 -4.32 -35.72
N ARG A 532 -28.24 -3.66 -36.76
CA ARG A 532 -27.46 -2.68 -37.54
C ARG A 532 -26.95 -1.51 -36.69
N LEU A 533 -27.80 -0.97 -35.82
CA LEU A 533 -27.41 0.11 -34.90
C LEU A 533 -26.38 -0.37 -33.87
N THR A 534 -26.47 -1.63 -33.43
CA THR A 534 -25.48 -2.24 -32.52
C THR A 534 -24.13 -2.40 -33.23
N GLN A 535 -24.11 -2.89 -34.47
CA GLN A 535 -22.88 -2.99 -35.28
C GLN A 535 -22.25 -1.62 -35.55
N GLN A 536 -23.06 -0.57 -35.73
CA GLN A 536 -22.55 0.80 -35.86
C GLN A 536 -21.83 1.24 -34.58
N MET A 537 -22.42 0.97 -33.41
CA MET A 537 -21.81 1.24 -32.11
C MET A 537 -20.45 0.56 -31.96
N ASP A 538 -20.33 -0.71 -32.37
CA ASP A 538 -19.08 -1.48 -32.28
C ASP A 538 -17.96 -0.87 -33.15
N GLY A 539 -18.31 -0.11 -34.18
CA GLY A 539 -17.38 0.68 -35.00
C GLY A 539 -16.60 1.74 -34.22
N HIS A 540 -17.12 2.17 -33.06
CA HIS A 540 -16.50 3.17 -32.19
C HIS A 540 -15.52 2.57 -31.15
N GLY A 541 -14.93 1.41 -31.46
CA GLY A 541 -14.16 0.59 -30.51
C GLY A 541 -13.08 1.35 -29.72
N ARG A 542 -12.41 2.33 -30.32
CA ARG A 542 -11.38 3.13 -29.62
C ARG A 542 -11.98 4.08 -28.57
N ALA A 543 -13.06 4.78 -28.90
CA ALA A 543 -13.75 5.66 -27.95
C ALA A 543 -14.43 4.86 -26.84
N LEU A 544 -15.06 3.72 -27.18
CA LEU A 544 -15.60 2.77 -26.22
C LEU A 544 -14.52 2.23 -25.27
N TYR A 545 -13.35 1.88 -25.79
CA TYR A 545 -12.22 1.44 -24.98
C TYR A 545 -11.79 2.50 -23.96
N LEU A 546 -11.67 3.77 -24.35
CA LEU A 546 -11.27 4.86 -23.46
C LEU A 546 -12.26 5.08 -22.30
N MET A 547 -13.55 4.81 -22.51
CA MET A 547 -14.58 4.93 -21.47
C MET A 547 -14.63 3.77 -20.47
N GLY A 548 -13.85 2.70 -20.68
CA GLY A 548 -13.95 1.48 -19.86
C GLY A 548 -13.76 1.70 -18.36
N GLU A 549 -13.01 2.72 -17.93
CA GLU A 549 -12.86 3.06 -16.50
C GLU A 549 -14.18 3.55 -15.88
N GLN A 550 -15.02 4.28 -16.64
CA GLN A 550 -16.37 4.66 -16.21
C GLN A 550 -17.38 3.53 -16.42
N ASN A 551 -17.15 2.71 -17.45
CA ASN A 551 -18.04 1.63 -17.82
C ASN A 551 -17.70 0.31 -17.12
N TYR A 552 -16.71 0.30 -16.23
CA TYR A 552 -16.20 -0.92 -15.61
C TYR A 552 -17.27 -1.67 -14.80
N ALA A 553 -18.16 -0.92 -14.14
CA ALA A 553 -19.32 -1.49 -13.45
C ALA A 553 -20.28 -2.20 -14.41
N LEU A 554 -20.43 -1.68 -15.61
CA LEU A 554 -21.23 -2.29 -16.67
C LEU A 554 -20.50 -3.49 -17.29
N GLU A 555 -19.20 -3.39 -17.55
CA GLU A 555 -18.37 -4.52 -18.02
C GLU A 555 -18.47 -5.69 -17.02
N LEU A 556 -18.35 -5.42 -15.72
CA LEU A 556 -18.56 -6.40 -14.65
C LEU A 556 -19.99 -6.95 -14.63
N TYR A 557 -21.01 -6.10 -14.71
CA TYR A 557 -22.41 -6.53 -14.78
C TYR A 557 -22.64 -7.47 -15.97
N MET A 558 -22.16 -7.09 -17.15
CA MET A 558 -22.33 -7.88 -18.37
C MET A 558 -21.62 -9.24 -18.28
N MET A 559 -20.40 -9.27 -17.74
CA MET A 559 -19.68 -10.53 -17.53
C MET A 559 -20.36 -11.43 -16.49
N GLN A 560 -20.83 -10.87 -15.37
CA GLN A 560 -21.48 -11.63 -14.30
C GLN A 560 -22.87 -12.19 -14.69
N HIS A 561 -23.52 -11.62 -15.70
CA HIS A 561 -24.82 -12.08 -16.18
C HIS A 561 -24.70 -12.91 -17.48
N GLY A 562 -23.51 -13.47 -17.77
CA GLY A 562 -23.32 -14.42 -18.88
C GLY A 562 -23.59 -13.85 -20.27
N ILE A 563 -23.45 -12.53 -20.44
CA ILE A 563 -23.89 -11.86 -21.68
C ILE A 563 -23.10 -12.28 -22.93
N ALA A 564 -21.88 -12.81 -22.76
CA ALA A 564 -21.09 -13.39 -23.84
C ALA A 564 -21.73 -14.66 -24.43
N VAL A 565 -22.63 -15.31 -23.69
CA VAL A 565 -23.35 -16.54 -24.08
C VAL A 565 -24.63 -16.21 -24.86
N ILE A 566 -25.08 -14.95 -24.91
CA ILE A 566 -26.28 -14.55 -25.67
C ILE A 566 -26.10 -14.85 -27.17
N ASP A 567 -24.88 -14.73 -27.68
CA ASP A 567 -24.61 -15.01 -29.09
C ASP A 567 -24.62 -16.52 -29.40
N GLU A 568 -24.48 -17.37 -28.38
CA GLU A 568 -24.46 -18.84 -28.44
C GLU A 568 -25.86 -19.47 -28.20
N ILE A 569 -26.89 -18.65 -27.92
CA ILE A 569 -28.27 -19.14 -27.78
C ILE A 569 -28.79 -19.58 -29.15
N GLU A 570 -29.10 -20.88 -29.30
CA GLU A 570 -29.66 -21.46 -30.53
C GLU A 570 -31.11 -21.01 -30.79
N ASP A 571 -31.89 -20.77 -29.73
CA ASP A 571 -33.26 -20.23 -29.83
C ASP A 571 -33.23 -18.73 -30.16
N LEU A 572 -33.64 -18.40 -31.38
CA LEU A 572 -33.64 -17.03 -31.90
C LEU A 572 -34.56 -16.09 -31.10
N ASP A 573 -35.69 -16.59 -30.59
CA ASP A 573 -36.64 -15.78 -29.84
C ASP A 573 -36.11 -15.46 -28.45
N GLU A 574 -35.50 -16.44 -27.79
CA GLU A 574 -34.85 -16.25 -26.50
C GLU A 574 -33.63 -15.34 -26.61
N LYS A 575 -32.83 -15.49 -27.66
CA LYS A 575 -31.70 -14.62 -27.98
C LYS A 575 -32.14 -13.16 -28.12
N VAL A 576 -33.19 -12.89 -28.88
CA VAL A 576 -33.70 -11.52 -29.08
C VAL A 576 -34.25 -10.92 -27.77
N LYS A 577 -34.92 -11.71 -26.93
CA LYS A 577 -35.39 -11.24 -25.61
C LYS A 577 -34.23 -10.79 -24.73
N GLN A 578 -33.20 -11.63 -24.61
CA GLN A 578 -32.03 -11.30 -23.78
C GLN A 578 -31.23 -10.12 -24.33
N GLN A 579 -31.11 -9.99 -25.65
CA GLN A 579 -30.49 -8.81 -26.28
C GLN A 579 -31.26 -7.52 -25.97
N VAL A 580 -32.60 -7.54 -25.99
CA VAL A 580 -33.43 -6.39 -25.66
C VAL A 580 -33.31 -5.99 -24.18
N GLU A 581 -33.27 -6.96 -23.27
CA GLU A 581 -33.06 -6.71 -21.84
C GLU A 581 -31.67 -6.13 -21.55
N ARG A 582 -30.62 -6.72 -22.15
CA ARG A 582 -29.26 -6.19 -22.10
C ARG A 582 -29.21 -4.75 -22.60
N ALA A 583 -29.82 -4.46 -23.74
CA ALA A 583 -29.78 -3.14 -24.35
C ALA A 583 -30.38 -2.07 -23.44
N ALA A 584 -31.41 -2.41 -22.66
CA ALA A 584 -32.04 -1.51 -21.70
C ALA A 584 -31.12 -1.10 -20.53
N VAL A 585 -30.07 -1.88 -20.25
CA VAL A 585 -29.08 -1.60 -19.18
C VAL A 585 -27.78 -1.03 -19.76
N TYR A 586 -27.34 -1.57 -20.90
CA TYR A 586 -26.05 -1.27 -21.51
C TYR A 586 -26.00 0.14 -22.10
N TYR A 587 -26.86 0.42 -23.07
CA TYR A 587 -26.81 1.66 -23.84
C TYR A 587 -27.06 2.95 -23.03
N PRO A 588 -27.91 2.98 -21.99
CA PRO A 588 -28.02 4.18 -21.15
C PRO A 588 -26.74 4.46 -20.37
N SER A 589 -26.03 3.41 -19.97
CA SER A 589 -24.75 3.50 -19.25
C SER A 589 -23.64 3.99 -20.17
N VAL A 590 -23.56 3.45 -21.39
CA VAL A 590 -22.63 3.90 -22.44
C VAL A 590 -22.88 5.36 -22.82
N ALA A 591 -24.14 5.75 -23.09
CA ALA A 591 -24.48 7.13 -23.43
C ALA A 591 -24.11 8.12 -22.30
N ARG A 592 -24.34 7.72 -21.04
CA ARG A 592 -23.97 8.51 -19.87
C ARG A 592 -22.44 8.64 -19.74
N ALA A 593 -21.71 7.55 -19.93
CA ALA A 593 -20.25 7.56 -19.91
C ALA A 593 -19.67 8.48 -20.99
N ALA A 594 -20.20 8.40 -22.21
CA ALA A 594 -19.80 9.26 -23.34
C ALA A 594 -20.01 10.74 -23.01
N ALA A 595 -21.21 11.10 -22.51
CA ALA A 595 -21.51 12.47 -22.12
C ALA A 595 -20.62 12.98 -20.97
N ASN A 596 -20.36 12.14 -19.96
CA ASN A 596 -19.52 12.47 -18.82
C ASN A 596 -18.04 12.65 -19.21
N PHE A 597 -17.55 11.88 -20.19
CA PHE A 597 -16.19 11.99 -20.69
C PHE A 597 -16.00 13.21 -21.60
N LYS A 598 -16.96 13.43 -22.51
CA LYS A 598 -16.85 14.44 -23.55
C LYS A 598 -16.67 15.84 -22.97
N LYS A 599 -17.45 16.20 -21.95
CA LYS A 599 -17.42 17.55 -21.36
C LYS A 599 -16.03 17.96 -20.83
N PRO A 600 -15.34 17.18 -19.97
CA PRO A 600 -13.98 17.51 -19.56
C PRO A 600 -12.96 17.40 -20.70
N LEU A 601 -13.16 16.51 -21.67
CA LEU A 601 -12.30 16.42 -22.86
C LEU A 601 -12.39 17.70 -23.72
N ASP A 602 -13.59 18.17 -24.06
CA ASP A 602 -13.82 19.41 -24.80
C ASP A 602 -13.17 20.61 -24.11
N ARG A 603 -13.32 20.68 -22.78
CA ARG A 603 -12.69 21.72 -21.97
C ARG A 603 -11.17 21.65 -22.06
N LEU A 604 -10.59 20.45 -22.05
CA LEU A 604 -9.14 20.29 -22.22
C LEU A 604 -8.70 20.72 -23.63
N ILE A 605 -9.43 20.31 -24.68
CA ILE A 605 -9.16 20.72 -26.08
C ILE A 605 -9.14 22.25 -26.19
N ASP A 606 -10.18 22.92 -25.69
CA ASP A 606 -10.28 24.39 -25.73
C ASP A 606 -9.11 25.05 -24.98
N ARG A 607 -8.77 24.56 -23.78
CA ARG A 607 -7.63 25.06 -23.00
C ARG A 607 -6.30 24.91 -23.76
N LEU A 608 -6.05 23.75 -24.35
CA LEU A 608 -4.81 23.49 -25.11
C LEU A 608 -4.72 24.34 -26.38
N LYS A 609 -5.81 24.44 -27.16
CA LYS A 609 -5.87 25.29 -28.36
C LYS A 609 -5.60 26.76 -28.02
N ARG A 610 -6.23 27.29 -26.96
CA ARG A 610 -6.00 28.68 -26.51
C ARG A 610 -4.57 28.89 -26.00
N ALA A 611 -4.02 27.94 -25.26
CA ALA A 611 -2.62 28.00 -24.83
C ALA A 611 -1.66 28.07 -26.02
N GLN A 612 -1.87 27.24 -27.05
CA GLN A 612 -1.06 27.22 -28.27
C GLN A 612 -1.12 28.57 -29.01
N VAL A 613 -2.29 29.21 -29.05
CA VAL A 613 -2.44 30.56 -29.63
C VAL A 613 -1.61 31.59 -28.86
N LEU A 614 -1.64 31.53 -27.53
CA LEU A 614 -0.82 32.43 -26.71
C LEU A 614 0.68 32.18 -26.94
N GLU A 615 1.11 30.92 -26.93
CA GLU A 615 2.52 30.52 -27.07
C GLU A 615 3.11 30.83 -28.44
N SER A 616 2.31 30.77 -29.51
CA SER A 616 2.74 31.12 -30.87
C SER A 616 2.96 32.62 -31.10
N HIS A 617 2.49 33.48 -30.19
CA HIS A 617 2.64 34.93 -30.25
C HIS A 617 3.35 35.44 -29.00
N PRO A 618 4.66 35.18 -28.80
CA PRO A 618 5.38 35.62 -27.62
C PRO A 618 5.43 37.15 -27.54
N LEU A 619 5.34 37.69 -26.34
CA LEU A 619 5.51 39.13 -26.11
C LEU A 619 6.98 39.51 -26.31
N GLY A 620 7.21 40.53 -27.13
CA GLY A 620 8.55 41.08 -27.37
C GLY A 620 9.11 41.87 -26.18
N VAL A 621 10.37 42.27 -26.28
CA VAL A 621 11.06 43.06 -25.24
C VAL A 621 10.33 44.39 -24.96
N ASP A 622 9.74 44.98 -26.00
CA ASP A 622 9.01 46.26 -25.96
C ASP A 622 7.57 46.14 -25.44
N ALA A 623 7.10 44.94 -25.08
CA ALA A 623 5.75 44.73 -24.58
C ALA A 623 5.50 45.54 -23.30
N THR A 624 4.38 46.25 -23.27
CA THR A 624 4.00 47.14 -22.17
C THR A 624 3.52 46.36 -20.96
N ALA A 625 3.41 47.03 -19.80
CA ALA A 625 2.78 46.43 -18.62
C ALA A 625 1.34 45.97 -18.87
N GLU A 626 0.60 46.64 -19.75
CA GLU A 626 -0.77 46.26 -20.10
C GLU A 626 -0.80 44.98 -20.95
N ASP A 627 0.11 44.83 -21.90
CA ASP A 627 0.20 43.62 -22.73
C ASP A 627 0.47 42.37 -21.89
N TRP A 628 1.41 42.47 -20.95
CA TRP A 628 1.70 41.40 -19.99
C TRP A 628 0.52 41.09 -19.07
N TYR A 629 -0.20 42.12 -18.62
CA TYR A 629 -1.41 41.94 -17.81
C TYR A 629 -2.52 41.22 -18.61
N GLN A 630 -2.80 41.65 -19.84
CA GLN A 630 -3.81 41.02 -20.69
C GLN A 630 -3.47 39.57 -21.01
N ARG A 631 -2.19 39.28 -21.24
CA ARG A 631 -1.70 37.89 -21.38
C ARG A 631 -1.91 37.09 -20.10
N GLY A 632 -1.62 37.68 -18.93
CA GLY A 632 -1.90 37.06 -17.63
C GLY A 632 -3.39 36.75 -17.43
N VAL A 633 -4.29 37.67 -17.81
CA VAL A 633 -5.73 37.44 -17.80
C VAL A 633 -6.12 36.30 -18.75
N ALA A 634 -5.52 36.23 -19.94
CA ALA A 634 -5.79 35.18 -20.91
C ALA A 634 -5.38 33.79 -20.38
N TYR A 635 -4.19 33.65 -19.78
CA TYR A 635 -3.79 32.42 -19.10
C TYR A 635 -4.69 32.08 -17.90
N GLY A 636 -5.10 33.09 -17.13
CA GLY A 636 -6.03 32.90 -16.00
C GLY A 636 -7.38 32.31 -16.44
N LYS A 637 -7.93 32.76 -17.58
CA LYS A 637 -9.20 32.25 -18.13
C LYS A 637 -9.15 30.78 -18.56
N ILE A 638 -7.96 30.26 -18.87
CA ILE A 638 -7.75 28.85 -19.22
C ILE A 638 -7.16 28.03 -18.08
N GLU A 639 -7.12 28.60 -16.87
CA GLU A 639 -6.63 27.97 -15.62
C GLU A 639 -5.15 27.62 -15.63
N TYR A 640 -4.35 28.48 -16.25
CA TYR A 640 -2.88 28.35 -16.28
C TYR A 640 -2.32 29.31 -15.24
N GLY A 641 -2.53 28.96 -13.97
CA GLY A 641 -2.29 29.87 -12.84
C GLY A 641 -0.83 30.32 -12.70
N ARG A 642 0.13 29.43 -12.99
CA ARG A 642 1.57 29.73 -12.90
C ARG A 642 2.01 30.69 -14.01
N GLU A 643 1.56 30.46 -15.22
CA GLU A 643 1.83 31.29 -16.40
C GLU A 643 1.13 32.64 -16.27
N ALA A 644 -0.11 32.65 -15.75
CA ALA A 644 -0.83 33.87 -15.42
C ALA A 644 -0.05 34.69 -14.38
N LEU A 645 0.41 34.06 -13.30
CA LEU A 645 1.18 34.73 -12.25
C LEU A 645 2.50 35.29 -12.81
N GLN A 646 3.23 34.53 -13.62
CA GLN A 646 4.46 34.98 -14.27
C GLN A 646 4.21 36.22 -15.15
N CYS A 647 3.17 36.18 -16.00
CA CYS A 647 2.83 37.32 -16.85
C CYS A 647 2.46 38.56 -16.03
N VAL A 648 1.72 38.39 -14.94
CA VAL A 648 1.34 39.51 -14.08
C VAL A 648 2.54 40.05 -13.29
N GLN A 649 3.49 39.19 -12.89
CA GLN A 649 4.75 39.63 -12.30
C GLN A 649 5.58 40.46 -13.30
N GLU A 650 5.68 40.03 -14.55
CA GLU A 650 6.34 40.80 -15.62
C GLU A 650 5.67 42.16 -15.89
N SER A 651 4.34 42.22 -15.78
CA SER A 651 3.58 43.48 -15.81
C SER A 651 3.99 44.43 -14.67
N LEU A 652 4.11 43.89 -13.44
CA LEU A 652 4.48 44.66 -12.25
C LEU A 652 5.96 45.09 -12.24
N VAL A 653 6.86 44.33 -12.86
CA VAL A 653 8.26 44.76 -13.05
C VAL A 653 8.34 46.01 -13.92
N ARG A 654 7.54 46.06 -15.00
CA ARG A 654 7.50 47.21 -15.93
C ARG A 654 6.76 48.41 -15.36
N LYS A 655 5.67 48.17 -14.63
CA LYS A 655 4.89 49.22 -13.95
C LYS A 655 4.47 48.74 -12.56
N PRO A 656 5.26 49.07 -11.52
CA PRO A 656 5.01 48.61 -10.14
C PRO A 656 3.62 48.97 -9.60
N ASP A 657 3.05 50.09 -10.04
CA ASP A 657 1.74 50.60 -9.59
C ASP A 657 0.61 50.26 -10.57
N HIS A 658 0.78 49.21 -11.39
CA HIS A 658 -0.25 48.74 -12.29
C HIS A 658 -1.39 48.06 -11.51
N VAL A 659 -2.41 48.85 -11.15
CA VAL A 659 -3.54 48.43 -10.30
C VAL A 659 -4.23 47.13 -10.76
N PRO A 660 -4.59 46.93 -12.04
CA PRO A 660 -5.22 45.68 -12.48
C PRO A 660 -4.32 44.46 -12.26
N ALA A 661 -3.01 44.59 -12.53
CA ALA A 661 -2.04 43.53 -12.30
C ALA A 661 -1.86 43.25 -10.80
N LEU A 662 -1.78 44.27 -9.95
CA LEU A 662 -1.72 44.07 -8.50
C LEU A 662 -2.94 43.30 -7.97
N LYS A 663 -4.15 43.64 -8.43
CA LYS A 663 -5.38 42.93 -8.03
C LYS A 663 -5.36 41.48 -8.47
N LEU A 664 -4.94 41.20 -9.71
CA LEU A 664 -4.87 39.83 -10.24
C LEU A 664 -3.78 39.01 -9.54
N ALA A 665 -2.59 39.56 -9.32
CA ALA A 665 -1.52 38.88 -8.59
C ALA A 665 -1.91 38.58 -7.15
N ALA A 666 -2.55 39.52 -6.44
CA ALA A 666 -3.04 39.28 -5.08
C ALA A 666 -4.02 38.10 -5.02
N ARG A 667 -4.95 38.01 -5.98
CA ARG A 667 -5.87 36.87 -6.09
C ARG A 667 -5.14 35.57 -6.39
N LEU A 668 -4.26 35.55 -7.38
CA LEU A 668 -3.48 34.35 -7.75
C LEU A 668 -2.61 33.85 -6.58
N PHE A 669 -2.05 34.77 -5.79
CA PHE A 669 -1.32 34.40 -4.57
C PHE A 669 -2.25 33.81 -3.50
N LEU A 670 -3.45 34.37 -3.28
CA LEU A 670 -4.42 33.79 -2.33
C LEU A 670 -4.94 32.42 -2.76
N ASP A 671 -5.21 32.23 -4.05
CA ASP A 671 -5.64 30.96 -4.61
C ASP A 671 -4.53 29.89 -4.44
N GLY A 672 -3.26 30.30 -4.42
CA GLY A 672 -2.10 29.47 -4.10
C GLY A 672 -1.69 29.44 -2.62
N ASN A 673 -2.50 29.97 -1.70
CA ASN A 673 -2.20 30.13 -0.26
C ASN A 673 -0.90 30.87 0.08
N ARG A 674 -0.40 31.70 -0.83
CA ARG A 674 0.73 32.61 -0.61
C ARG A 674 0.24 33.89 0.02
N THR A 675 -0.31 33.74 1.21
CA THR A 675 -1.07 34.79 1.91
C THR A 675 -0.20 35.99 2.26
N LYS A 676 1.08 35.77 2.58
CA LYS A 676 2.02 36.87 2.89
C LYS A 676 2.26 37.76 1.68
N GLU A 677 2.49 37.15 0.52
CA GLU A 677 2.68 37.85 -0.74
C GLU A 677 1.41 38.56 -1.19
N ALA A 678 0.25 37.91 -1.03
CA ALA A 678 -1.04 38.54 -1.28
C ALA A 678 -1.27 39.77 -0.38
N LEU A 679 -1.05 39.66 0.93
CA LEU A 679 -1.19 40.79 1.87
C LEU A 679 -0.26 41.94 1.51
N ALA A 680 0.99 41.66 1.13
CA ALA A 680 1.93 42.69 0.70
C ALA A 680 1.42 43.47 -0.52
N LEU A 681 0.82 42.79 -1.51
CA LEU A 681 0.21 43.45 -2.67
C LEU A 681 -1.08 44.20 -2.32
N LEU A 682 -1.91 43.66 -1.43
CA LEU A 682 -3.15 44.28 -0.99
C LEU A 682 -2.90 45.57 -0.18
N GLU A 683 -1.85 45.61 0.66
CA GLU A 683 -1.44 46.82 1.36
C GLU A 683 -0.93 47.90 0.38
N ARG A 684 -0.18 47.51 -0.66
CA ARG A 684 0.22 48.45 -1.73
C ARG A 684 -1.01 49.02 -2.47
N LEU A 685 -2.00 48.20 -2.77
CA LEU A 685 -3.25 48.61 -3.45
C LEU A 685 -4.04 49.66 -2.67
N LYS A 686 -3.97 49.64 -1.33
CA LYS A 686 -4.65 50.59 -0.45
C LYS A 686 -4.20 52.04 -0.69
N GLY A 687 -2.93 52.24 -1.03
CA GLY A 687 -2.38 53.56 -1.35
C GLY A 687 -2.72 54.07 -2.75
N LEU A 688 -3.15 53.19 -3.67
CA LEU A 688 -3.31 53.48 -5.09
C LEU A 688 -4.77 53.56 -5.56
N THR A 689 -5.71 53.03 -4.77
CA THR A 689 -7.13 52.92 -5.16
C THR A 689 -8.07 53.27 -4.03
N ARG A 690 -9.27 53.77 -4.38
CA ARG A 690 -10.38 53.84 -3.41
C ARG A 690 -10.82 52.42 -3.08
N SER A 691 -10.95 52.10 -1.79
CA SER A 691 -11.39 50.78 -1.34
C SER A 691 -12.76 50.44 -1.95
N ASP A 692 -12.88 49.22 -2.47
CA ASP A 692 -14.10 48.64 -2.99
C ASP A 692 -14.42 47.34 -2.22
N ARG A 693 -15.69 46.92 -2.20
CA ARG A 693 -16.14 45.75 -1.43
C ARG A 693 -15.40 44.46 -1.79
N LYS A 694 -14.93 44.31 -3.04
CA LYS A 694 -14.21 43.11 -3.49
C LYS A 694 -12.78 43.09 -2.96
N LEU A 695 -12.10 44.25 -2.97
CA LEU A 695 -10.77 44.41 -2.44
C LEU A 695 -10.75 44.21 -0.91
N GLU A 696 -11.73 44.76 -0.20
CA GLU A 696 -11.85 44.55 1.24
C GLU A 696 -12.12 43.07 1.58
N GLY A 697 -12.97 42.40 0.80
CA GLY A 697 -13.19 40.96 0.96
C GLY A 697 -11.93 40.11 0.73
N LEU A 698 -11.13 40.43 -0.30
CA LEU A 698 -9.84 39.75 -0.53
C LEU A 698 -8.85 40.00 0.62
N ARG A 699 -8.85 41.21 1.19
CA ARG A 699 -7.99 41.56 2.32
C ARG A 699 -8.40 40.86 3.60
N GLN A 700 -9.71 40.78 3.87
CA GLN A 700 -10.24 40.02 4.99
C GLN A 700 -9.87 38.53 4.88
N ASP A 701 -10.10 37.90 3.73
CA ASP A 701 -9.72 36.49 3.49
C ASP A 701 -8.21 36.27 3.69
N ALA A 702 -7.39 37.16 3.14
CA ALA A 702 -5.95 37.12 3.34
C ALA A 702 -5.54 37.25 4.81
N GLN A 703 -6.17 38.16 5.57
CA GLN A 703 -5.88 38.35 6.99
C GLN A 703 -6.30 37.14 7.82
N GLU A 704 -7.51 36.61 7.60
CA GLU A 704 -8.03 35.42 8.30
C GLU A 704 -7.12 34.21 8.07
N LYS A 705 -6.72 33.95 6.82
CA LYS A 705 -5.77 32.87 6.49
C LYS A 705 -4.40 33.08 7.13
N SER A 706 -3.87 34.30 7.13
CA SER A 706 -2.56 34.60 7.74
C SER A 706 -2.59 34.40 9.24
N GLN A 707 -3.63 34.91 9.91
CA GLN A 707 -3.81 34.80 11.35
C GLN A 707 -4.00 33.33 11.77
N ALA A 708 -4.79 32.56 11.03
CA ALA A 708 -4.96 31.13 11.28
C ALA A 708 -3.62 30.37 11.15
N TRP A 709 -2.81 30.70 10.15
CA TRP A 709 -1.48 30.12 9.97
C TRP A 709 -0.50 30.50 11.09
N GLU A 710 -0.47 31.76 11.50
CA GLU A 710 0.38 32.25 12.59
C GLU A 710 -0.01 31.61 13.93
N THR A 711 -1.30 31.57 14.24
CA THR A 711 -1.82 30.92 15.44
C THR A 711 -1.41 29.45 15.50
N ARG A 712 -1.55 28.73 14.37
CA ARG A 712 -1.08 27.34 14.26
C ARG A 712 0.42 27.22 14.45
N THR A 713 1.19 28.13 13.86
CA THR A 713 2.66 28.13 13.95
C THR A 713 3.15 28.31 15.37
N VAL A 714 2.60 29.29 16.10
CA VAL A 714 2.94 29.51 17.52
C VAL A 714 2.61 28.28 18.35
N ARG A 715 1.37 27.77 18.24
CA ARG A 715 0.93 26.59 18.99
C ARG A 715 1.83 25.37 18.77
N LEU A 716 2.14 25.05 17.51
CA LEU A 716 2.99 23.89 17.20
C LEU A 716 4.43 24.10 17.64
N LYS A 717 4.97 25.32 17.53
CA LYS A 717 6.32 25.59 18.04
C LYS A 717 6.40 25.42 19.56
N GLU A 718 5.43 25.94 20.31
CA GLU A 718 5.37 25.73 21.76
C GLU A 718 5.25 24.25 22.12
N GLU A 719 4.44 23.48 21.38
CA GLU A 719 4.23 22.06 21.59
C GLU A 719 5.47 21.18 21.30
N PHE A 720 6.26 21.53 20.28
CA PHE A 720 7.34 20.67 19.77
C PHE A 720 8.76 21.20 20.01
N GLU A 721 8.97 22.51 20.18
CA GLU A 721 10.31 23.07 20.48
C GLU A 721 10.70 22.82 21.95
N GLY A 722 9.73 22.75 22.87
CA GLY A 722 9.98 22.33 24.26
C GLY A 722 10.29 20.84 24.45
N LYS A 723 9.93 19.99 23.48
CA LYS A 723 10.23 18.54 23.45
C LYS A 723 11.60 18.22 22.85
N ALA A 724 12.34 19.21 22.35
CA ALA A 724 13.68 19.04 21.78
C ALA A 724 14.76 18.61 22.80
N HIS A 725 14.39 18.46 24.08
CA HIS A 725 15.28 18.09 25.19
C HIS A 725 15.22 16.62 25.63
N THR A 726 14.48 15.75 24.94
CA THR A 726 14.40 14.30 25.24
C THR A 726 15.21 13.44 24.27
N ASP A 727 16.43 13.86 23.91
CA ASP A 727 17.42 12.95 23.32
C ASP A 727 18.29 12.36 24.44
N SER A 728 17.65 11.63 25.36
CA SER A 728 18.37 10.94 26.42
C SER A 728 19.04 9.68 25.84
N LEU A 729 20.34 9.52 26.10
CA LEU A 729 21.06 8.27 25.83
C LEU A 729 20.41 7.07 26.55
N GLU A 730 19.73 7.32 27.67
CA GLU A 730 18.97 6.31 28.40
C GLU A 730 17.77 5.81 27.56
N GLU A 731 17.03 6.73 26.93
CA GLU A 731 15.91 6.38 26.05
C GLU A 731 16.40 5.69 24.77
N ALA A 732 17.53 6.15 24.20
CA ALA A 732 18.17 5.50 23.06
C ALA A 732 18.55 4.05 23.39
N GLY A 733 19.20 3.86 24.53
CA GLY A 733 19.57 2.55 25.02
C GLY A 733 18.37 1.63 25.25
N TRP A 734 17.30 2.17 25.83
CA TRP A 734 16.06 1.41 26.04
C TRP A 734 15.35 1.05 24.74
N PHE A 735 15.35 1.95 23.76
CA PHE A 735 14.85 1.64 22.41
C PHE A 735 15.57 0.43 21.80
N TYR A 736 16.90 0.41 21.85
CA TYR A 736 17.70 -0.71 21.34
C TYR A 736 17.51 -2.01 22.13
N TYR A 737 17.29 -1.91 23.44
CA TYR A 737 16.92 -3.07 24.25
C TYR A 737 15.61 -3.69 23.77
N ARG A 738 14.59 -2.87 23.53
CA ARG A 738 13.26 -3.34 23.08
C ARG A 738 13.26 -3.85 21.64
N THR A 739 14.10 -3.29 20.76
CA THR A 739 14.30 -3.81 19.40
C THR A 739 15.27 -5.00 19.33
N LYS A 740 15.75 -5.47 20.50
CA LYS A 740 16.63 -6.63 20.69
C LYS A 740 18.06 -6.45 20.16
N ASP A 741 18.49 -5.21 19.88
CA ASP A 741 19.90 -4.88 19.65
C ASP A 741 20.60 -4.60 20.99
N TYR A 742 20.83 -5.66 21.76
CA TYR A 742 21.38 -5.54 23.11
C TYR A 742 22.80 -4.97 23.13
N ARG A 743 23.57 -5.13 22.05
CA ARG A 743 24.93 -4.55 21.94
C ARG A 743 24.86 -3.02 21.87
N ARG A 744 24.02 -2.46 21.00
CA ARG A 744 23.79 -1.01 20.96
C ARG A 744 23.17 -0.52 22.27
N ALA A 745 22.23 -1.27 22.84
CA ALA A 745 21.60 -0.94 24.11
C ALA A 745 22.65 -0.75 25.23
N VAL A 746 23.53 -1.74 25.43
CA VAL A 746 24.60 -1.65 26.44
C VAL A 746 25.54 -0.48 26.16
N SER A 747 25.93 -0.25 24.91
CA SER A 747 26.79 0.88 24.53
C SER A 747 26.16 2.22 24.92
N MET A 748 24.90 2.45 24.54
CA MET A 748 24.19 3.71 24.81
C MET A 748 23.91 3.89 26.30
N LEU A 749 23.45 2.84 27.00
CA LEU A 749 23.19 2.89 28.44
C LEU A 749 24.47 3.11 29.25
N THR A 750 25.59 2.54 28.82
CA THR A 750 26.90 2.79 29.46
C THR A 750 27.28 4.26 29.32
N GLN A 751 27.12 4.85 28.14
CA GLN A 751 27.36 6.29 27.96
C GLN A 751 26.36 7.14 28.77
N ALA A 752 25.10 6.72 28.86
CA ALA A 752 24.06 7.41 29.63
C ALA A 752 24.45 7.51 31.11
N VAL A 753 24.79 6.39 31.75
CA VAL A 753 25.15 6.39 33.19
C VAL A 753 26.48 7.07 33.46
N LEU A 754 27.40 7.13 32.48
CA LEU A 754 28.64 7.91 32.60
C LEU A 754 28.39 9.41 32.56
N GLN A 755 27.41 9.88 31.78
CA GLN A 755 27.06 11.30 31.69
C GLN A 755 26.17 11.74 32.86
N GLN A 756 25.14 10.95 33.17
CA GLN A 756 24.20 11.22 34.24
C GLN A 756 23.83 9.90 34.93
N PRO A 757 24.47 9.59 36.08
CA PRO A 757 24.13 8.42 36.87
C PRO A 757 22.70 8.51 37.41
N THR A 758 21.82 7.60 36.97
CA THR A 758 20.44 7.48 37.45
C THR A 758 20.19 6.03 37.86
N ALA A 759 19.33 5.81 38.87
CA ALA A 759 18.93 4.46 39.27
C ALA A 759 18.31 3.70 38.09
N GLU A 760 17.43 4.38 37.34
CA GLU A 760 16.78 3.83 36.15
C GLU A 760 17.77 3.50 35.02
N GLY A 761 18.78 4.34 34.78
CA GLY A 761 19.80 4.11 33.75
C GLY A 761 20.66 2.89 34.07
N TYR A 762 21.07 2.73 35.32
CA TYR A 762 21.79 1.53 35.77
C TYR A 762 20.92 0.28 35.77
N ALA A 763 19.64 0.38 36.15
CA ALA A 763 18.67 -0.71 36.07
C ALA A 763 18.55 -1.25 34.63
N LYS A 764 18.32 -0.34 33.69
CA LYS A 764 18.26 -0.65 32.25
C LYS A 764 19.57 -1.24 31.74
N LEU A 765 20.72 -0.70 32.16
CA LEU A 765 22.04 -1.23 31.78
C LEU A 765 22.21 -2.67 32.26
N GLY A 766 21.81 -2.99 33.50
CA GLY A 766 21.85 -4.33 34.05
C GLY A 766 20.99 -5.31 33.25
N HIS A 767 19.75 -4.94 32.94
CA HIS A 767 18.88 -5.77 32.09
C HIS A 767 19.47 -5.99 30.69
N ALA A 768 20.05 -4.95 30.07
CA ALA A 768 20.68 -5.07 28.76
C ALA A 768 21.92 -5.97 28.77
N ARG A 769 22.77 -5.87 29.80
CA ARG A 769 23.94 -6.74 30.00
C ARG A 769 23.53 -8.20 30.21
N LEU A 770 22.46 -8.44 30.98
CA LEU A 770 21.92 -9.78 31.18
C LEU A 770 21.55 -10.45 29.85
N LYS A 771 20.91 -9.72 28.93
CA LYS A 771 20.55 -10.24 27.59
C LYS A 771 21.75 -10.55 26.70
N LEU A 772 22.93 -10.00 27.01
CA LEU A 772 24.22 -10.36 26.38
C LEU A 772 24.97 -11.46 27.17
N GLU A 773 24.33 -12.11 28.13
CA GLU A 773 24.92 -13.11 29.02
C GLU A 773 26.07 -12.57 29.90
N GLN A 774 26.19 -11.24 30.03
CA GLN A 774 27.15 -10.57 30.90
C GLN A 774 26.61 -10.50 32.32
N ARG A 775 26.49 -11.67 32.97
CA ARG A 775 25.82 -11.84 34.27
C ARG A 775 26.45 -11.00 35.38
N ASP A 776 27.77 -11.06 35.54
CA ASP A 776 28.48 -10.31 36.59
C ASP A 776 28.29 -8.80 36.40
N GLY A 777 28.47 -8.32 35.15
CA GLY A 777 28.25 -6.92 34.82
C GLY A 777 26.79 -6.47 34.96
N ALA A 778 25.82 -7.38 34.87
CA ALA A 778 24.41 -7.09 35.12
C ALA A 778 24.14 -6.86 36.61
N VAL A 779 24.66 -7.75 37.46
CA VAL A 779 24.59 -7.63 38.93
C VAL A 779 25.26 -6.35 39.39
N GLU A 780 26.49 -6.06 38.94
CA GLU A 780 27.18 -4.81 39.27
C GLU A 780 26.34 -3.57 38.92
N ALA A 781 25.70 -3.56 37.75
CA ALA A 781 24.85 -2.44 37.33
C ALA A 781 23.59 -2.33 38.21
N TRP A 782 22.93 -3.44 38.55
CA TRP A 782 21.78 -3.42 39.46
C TRP A 782 22.15 -3.01 40.88
N GLU A 783 23.32 -3.40 41.38
CA GLU A 783 23.83 -2.93 42.68
C GLU A 783 24.07 -1.41 42.68
N GLN A 784 24.61 -0.85 41.59
CA GLN A 784 24.72 0.60 41.44
C GLN A 784 23.35 1.29 41.39
N ALA A 785 22.37 0.67 40.73
CA ALA A 785 21.00 1.18 40.72
C ALA A 785 20.38 1.18 42.13
N LEU A 786 20.54 0.09 42.89
CA LEU A 786 20.07 -0.04 44.26
C LEU A 786 20.79 0.88 45.25
N ALA A 787 22.05 1.22 44.98
CA ALA A 787 22.78 2.22 45.75
C ALA A 787 22.21 3.65 45.58
N LEU A 788 21.60 3.93 44.42
CA LEU A 788 20.92 5.20 44.14
C LEU A 788 19.45 5.19 44.59
N ASP A 789 18.77 4.06 44.45
CA ASP A 789 17.39 3.85 44.90
C ASP A 789 17.20 2.42 45.41
N SER A 790 17.23 2.28 46.73
CA SER A 790 17.11 0.99 47.42
C SER A 790 15.69 0.43 47.45
N THR A 791 14.70 1.14 46.89
CA THR A 791 13.28 0.74 46.91
C THR A 791 12.83 -0.05 45.68
N ARG A 792 13.76 -0.34 44.77
CA ARG A 792 13.53 -1.04 43.50
C ARG A 792 13.34 -2.55 43.67
N ALA A 793 12.12 -2.96 44.04
CA ALA A 793 11.73 -4.36 44.20
C ALA A 793 11.98 -5.21 42.93
N ASP A 794 11.77 -4.62 41.75
CA ASP A 794 11.99 -5.23 40.45
C ASP A 794 13.44 -5.69 40.23
N LEU A 795 14.42 -4.96 40.76
CA LEU A 795 15.84 -5.30 40.67
C LEU A 795 16.22 -6.45 41.60
N TYR A 796 15.71 -6.45 42.84
CA TYR A 796 15.87 -7.58 43.75
C TYR A 796 15.26 -8.85 43.15
N LYS A 797 14.08 -8.76 42.54
CA LYS A 797 13.48 -9.89 41.83
C LYS A 797 14.36 -10.38 40.67
N ALA A 798 14.89 -9.47 39.84
CA ALA A 798 15.77 -9.83 38.73
C ALA A 798 17.08 -10.50 39.19
N MET A 799 17.66 -10.04 40.31
CA MET A 799 18.82 -10.67 40.94
C MET A 799 18.49 -12.04 41.52
N GLY A 800 17.31 -12.19 42.13
CA GLY A 800 16.80 -13.47 42.62
C GLY A 800 16.60 -14.49 41.50
N ASP A 801 16.00 -14.08 40.38
CA ASP A 801 15.85 -14.92 39.18
C ASP A 801 17.20 -15.40 38.65
N LEU A 802 18.17 -14.51 38.55
CA LEU A 802 19.52 -14.85 38.10
C LEU A 802 20.21 -15.83 39.05
N ALA A 803 20.05 -15.64 40.36
CA ALA A 803 20.61 -16.55 41.37
C ALA A 803 19.96 -17.94 41.31
N LEU A 804 18.65 -18.04 41.04
CA LEU A 804 17.96 -19.31 40.80
C LEU A 804 18.51 -20.04 39.58
N GLU A 805 18.76 -19.32 38.47
CA GLU A 805 19.37 -19.89 37.27
C GLU A 805 20.78 -20.43 37.52
N GLN A 806 21.53 -19.78 38.41
CA GLN A 806 22.88 -20.20 38.79
C GLN A 806 22.89 -21.35 39.81
N GLY A 807 21.74 -21.71 40.39
CA GLY A 807 21.62 -22.69 41.48
C GLY A 807 22.06 -22.15 42.85
N SER A 808 22.26 -20.84 42.98
CA SER A 808 22.63 -20.15 44.22
C SER A 808 21.39 -19.89 45.08
N ASP A 809 20.76 -20.97 45.53
CA ASP A 809 19.44 -20.91 46.17
C ASP A 809 19.41 -19.98 47.42
N GLU A 810 20.52 -19.81 48.15
CA GLU A 810 20.60 -18.94 49.36
C GLU A 810 20.55 -17.46 49.00
N GLN A 811 21.24 -17.07 47.94
CA GLN A 811 21.21 -15.70 47.42
C GLN A 811 19.85 -15.38 46.80
N ALA A 812 19.29 -16.35 46.07
CA ALA A 812 17.96 -16.23 45.48
C ALA A 812 16.89 -15.96 46.55
N GLU A 813 16.93 -16.69 47.66
CA GLU A 813 16.01 -16.49 48.78
C GLU A 813 16.13 -15.07 49.35
N ALA A 814 17.34 -14.61 49.64
CA ALA A 814 17.57 -13.29 50.22
C ALA A 814 17.04 -12.17 49.30
N PHE A 815 17.30 -12.24 48.01
CA PHE A 815 16.82 -11.24 47.05
C PHE A 815 15.30 -11.29 46.85
N LEU A 816 14.70 -12.48 46.75
CA LEU A 816 13.25 -12.61 46.59
C LEU A 816 12.48 -12.20 47.85
N GLN A 817 13.01 -12.47 49.05
CA GLN A 817 12.43 -11.98 50.30
C GLN A 817 12.41 -10.45 50.34
N GLU A 818 13.49 -9.80 49.90
CA GLU A 818 13.56 -8.35 49.87
C GLU A 818 12.64 -7.75 48.80
N ALA A 819 12.51 -8.40 47.64
CA ALA A 819 11.53 -8.02 46.61
C ALA A 819 10.08 -8.06 47.17
N CYS A 820 9.69 -9.17 47.81
CA CYS A 820 8.36 -9.31 48.44
C CYS A 820 8.14 -8.35 49.62
N ARG A 821 9.20 -7.90 50.29
CA ARG A 821 9.12 -6.92 51.39
C ARG A 821 8.87 -5.51 50.85
N LEU A 822 9.42 -5.18 49.69
CA LEU A 822 9.30 -3.87 49.06
C LEU A 822 7.99 -3.74 48.25
N GLU A 823 7.57 -4.81 47.58
CA GLU A 823 6.31 -4.90 46.83
C GLU A 823 5.46 -6.06 47.37
N GLU A 824 4.55 -5.73 48.30
CA GLU A 824 3.70 -6.72 48.98
C GLU A 824 2.61 -7.33 48.07
N ASP A 825 2.42 -6.80 46.86
CA ASP A 825 1.43 -7.25 45.88
C ASP A 825 2.03 -7.96 44.63
N ASP A 826 3.35 -8.21 44.60
CA ASP A 826 4.00 -8.92 43.49
C ASP A 826 3.81 -10.45 43.59
N LEU A 827 2.74 -10.92 42.93
CA LEU A 827 2.41 -12.35 42.83
C LEU A 827 3.54 -13.21 42.24
N ASP A 828 4.30 -12.68 41.28
CA ASP A 828 5.38 -13.42 40.60
C ASP A 828 6.56 -13.65 41.55
N ALA A 829 6.92 -12.63 42.34
CA ALA A 829 7.95 -12.76 43.38
C ALA A 829 7.58 -13.82 44.43
N PHE A 830 6.33 -13.80 44.94
CA PHE A 830 5.86 -14.81 45.89
C PHE A 830 5.83 -16.22 45.30
N GLU A 831 5.44 -16.36 44.03
CA GLU A 831 5.41 -17.67 43.38
C GLU A 831 6.81 -18.27 43.22
N LYS A 832 7.80 -17.44 42.83
CA LYS A 832 9.20 -17.84 42.72
C LYS A 832 9.78 -18.25 44.07
N LEU A 833 9.53 -17.47 45.11
CA LEU A 833 9.97 -17.77 46.47
C LEU A 833 9.30 -19.05 47.01
N ALA A 834 8.00 -19.26 46.76
CA ALA A 834 7.29 -20.48 47.13
C ALA A 834 7.92 -21.71 46.45
N ARG A 835 8.17 -21.65 45.14
CA ARG A 835 8.81 -22.74 44.39
C ARG A 835 10.21 -23.07 44.91
N LEU A 836 10.99 -22.06 45.28
CA LEU A 836 12.31 -22.24 45.89
C LEU A 836 12.21 -22.99 47.24
N TYR A 837 11.27 -22.60 48.09
CA TYR A 837 11.02 -23.29 49.36
C TYR A 837 10.56 -24.74 49.16
N LEU A 838 9.69 -25.00 48.19
CA LEU A 838 9.27 -26.36 47.82
C LEU A 838 10.44 -27.23 47.39
N LYS A 839 11.35 -26.70 46.56
CA LYS A 839 12.56 -27.39 46.12
C LYS A 839 13.44 -27.81 47.30
N ARG A 840 13.47 -27.00 48.36
CA ARG A 840 14.24 -27.24 49.60
C ARG A 840 13.51 -28.05 50.67
N GLY A 841 12.23 -28.37 50.45
CA GLY A 841 11.39 -29.05 51.44
C GLY A 841 10.87 -28.15 52.58
N ALA A 842 11.05 -26.84 52.46
CA ALA A 842 10.55 -25.81 53.39
C ALA A 842 9.04 -25.58 53.16
N ASN A 843 8.23 -26.59 53.47
CA ASN A 843 6.80 -26.62 53.13
C ASN A 843 5.97 -25.54 53.84
N MET A 844 6.41 -25.08 55.02
CA MET A 844 5.70 -24.09 55.82
C MET A 844 5.85 -22.69 55.21
N GLU A 845 7.08 -22.34 54.85
CA GLU A 845 7.45 -21.09 54.21
C GLU A 845 6.83 -20.96 52.81
N ALA A 846 6.80 -22.08 52.05
CA ALA A 846 6.05 -22.15 50.79
C ALA A 846 4.54 -21.93 50.99
N GLY A 847 3.95 -22.52 52.03
CA GLY A 847 2.55 -22.32 52.40
C GLY A 847 2.22 -20.85 52.70
N LEU A 848 3.08 -20.17 53.46
CA LEU A 848 2.94 -18.74 53.78
C LEU A 848 2.99 -17.85 52.53
N CYS A 849 3.86 -18.16 51.56
CA CYS A 849 3.92 -17.43 50.29
C CYS A 849 2.61 -17.57 49.51
N TYR A 850 2.05 -18.78 49.42
CA TYR A 850 0.76 -19.00 48.76
C TYR A 850 -0.42 -18.36 49.51
N GLU A 851 -0.38 -18.29 50.84
CA GLU A 851 -1.37 -17.55 51.63
C GLU A 851 -1.35 -16.05 51.31
N ASN A 852 -0.16 -15.45 51.18
CA ASN A 852 -0.03 -14.05 50.77
C ASN A 852 -0.58 -13.82 49.37
N MET A 853 -0.27 -14.71 48.41
CA MET A 853 -0.85 -14.66 47.06
C MET A 853 -2.38 -14.78 47.07
N LEU A 854 -2.94 -15.64 47.94
CA LEU A 854 -4.38 -15.84 48.07
C LEU A 854 -5.09 -14.61 48.67
N ARG A 855 -4.42 -13.82 49.52
CA ARG A 855 -4.94 -12.54 50.02
C ARG A 855 -5.08 -11.50 48.91
N LEU A 856 -4.11 -11.48 47.97
CA LEU A 856 -4.10 -10.55 46.84
C LEU A 856 -5.13 -10.94 45.77
N VAL A 857 -5.34 -12.24 45.54
CA VAL A 857 -6.35 -12.76 44.61
C VAL A 857 -7.26 -13.77 45.31
N PRO A 858 -8.32 -13.29 46.00
CA PRO A 858 -9.28 -14.17 46.66
C PRO A 858 -9.97 -15.10 45.64
N ASN A 859 -10.15 -16.38 45.99
CA ASN A 859 -10.80 -17.43 45.18
C ASN A 859 -9.97 -18.11 44.07
N ARG A 860 -8.64 -18.13 44.20
CA ARG A 860 -7.78 -19.01 43.40
C ARG A 860 -7.76 -20.43 43.96
N THR A 861 -8.64 -21.30 43.45
CA THR A 861 -8.78 -22.70 43.89
C THR A 861 -7.49 -23.49 43.77
N ASP A 862 -6.66 -23.18 42.77
CA ASP A 862 -5.33 -23.74 42.56
C ASP A 862 -4.38 -23.43 43.72
N LEU A 863 -4.33 -22.18 44.20
CA LEU A 863 -3.52 -21.79 45.36
C LEU A 863 -4.02 -22.45 46.66
N MET A 864 -5.35 -22.52 46.84
CA MET A 864 -5.95 -23.21 47.99
C MET A 864 -5.57 -24.70 48.04
N MET A 865 -5.55 -25.37 46.89
CA MET A 865 -5.11 -26.77 46.80
C MET A 865 -3.62 -26.91 47.15
N GLN A 866 -2.76 -26.01 46.66
CA GLN A 866 -1.32 -26.04 47.00
C GLN A 866 -1.10 -25.89 48.50
N ILE A 867 -1.73 -24.91 49.16
CA ILE A 867 -1.63 -24.70 50.61
C ILE A 867 -2.07 -25.96 51.38
N ALA A 868 -3.21 -26.55 51.02
CA ALA A 868 -3.74 -27.75 51.68
C ALA A 868 -2.77 -28.95 51.58
N VAL A 869 -2.18 -29.17 50.41
CA VAL A 869 -1.20 -30.25 50.19
C VAL A 869 0.06 -30.04 51.04
N LEU A 870 0.55 -28.81 51.14
CA LEU A 870 1.78 -28.50 51.88
C LEU A 870 1.62 -28.67 53.38
N TYR A 871 0.51 -28.20 53.95
CA TYR A 871 0.22 -28.40 55.37
C TYR A 871 -0.09 -29.86 55.71
N GLN A 872 -0.75 -30.61 54.82
CA GLN A 872 -0.93 -32.06 55.00
C GLN A 872 0.41 -32.80 55.04
N ARG A 873 1.35 -32.47 54.13
CA ARG A 873 2.70 -33.05 54.14
C ARG A 873 3.44 -32.74 55.43
N GLN A 874 3.31 -31.53 55.95
CA GLN A 874 3.94 -31.14 57.22
C GLN A 874 3.38 -31.91 58.43
N VAL A 875 2.05 -32.04 58.53
CA VAL A 875 1.40 -32.85 59.59
C VAL A 875 1.83 -34.31 59.52
N THR A 876 1.98 -34.85 58.30
CA THR A 876 2.42 -36.23 58.10
C THR A 876 3.88 -36.41 58.55
N MET A 877 4.78 -35.48 58.23
CA MET A 877 6.19 -35.54 58.67
C MET A 877 6.34 -35.39 60.19
N ALA A 878 5.54 -34.52 60.82
CA ALA A 878 5.55 -34.31 62.28
C ALA A 878 4.97 -35.50 63.07
N THR A 879 4.24 -36.39 62.43
CA THR A 879 3.69 -37.63 63.03
C THR A 879 4.54 -38.87 62.76
N THR A 880 5.60 -38.77 61.95
CA THR A 880 6.54 -39.87 61.64
C THR A 880 7.97 -39.68 62.16
N GLN A 881 8.30 -38.51 62.74
CA GLN A 881 9.48 -38.30 63.60
C GLN A 881 9.10 -38.54 65.07
#